data_AF-A0A937N6S2-F1
#
_entry.id   AF-A0A937N6S2-F1
#
_cell.length_a   1.000
_cell.length_b   1.000
_cell.length_c   1.000
_cell.angle_alpha   90.00
_cell.angle_beta   90.00
_cell.angle_gamma   90.00
#
_symmetry.space_group_name_H-M   'P 1'
#
loop_
_entity.id
_entity.type
_entity.pdbx_description
1 polymer ?
#
loop_
_entity_poly.entity_id
_entity_poly.type
_entity_poly.pdbx_seq_one_letter_code
_entity_poly.pdbx_strand_id
1 'polypeptide(L)'
;MSRREYLLLAVSPLLMLLLAAGTPAAPPVDNAGSAVLSTYDSSSGETYFALSLTPTVTPKRASAHDVLVLFDTSASQTGAYRDDALDGLRTMLTSLAPEDRVKLMAIDLNAIAMTDGFVAPGSEAMTAGLSKLGKRVPLGSTDMRAALKGATTSFSGDAANPRSVIYIGDGMSRANLLETGEFASLVDKLVSSRVSVSSFAIGPGRDVHMLAALANHTGGMVYLDAAEGRSSDRAGLAMADVVRATVYWPVSAKLPADMQDALPQRMPPLRSDRDTVLLGSLGSRRTQQVAVTAEANGRPVEMLWNVAAEPSNDDYSFLPQMVATARDNGGIGLPTVGSAGLRLVASLVADNNEALAKLGATALRNGDNNGAMKVANAVLKRDPNNPQALVIRDAIERRGGSARANDEPELRLVALQDPDAAAPAQPGGGLLAELGDEGAFLNSVQNTEEVMRQKIQAEVEEELSDARDRLGSNPQGAKNDLKLLQETVENSTDLDPDSRAQLLDQVQSAIREAGRRAYEEESRRALAEENRAASEDRQQLVKELAEKRQKIKQMMVKFNSMMDEGRYRDAEDIIAENVRELDPLGTTPVTATWAARFGGHVSTLVRLREVRHKNFALTLLEVEKSLIPFPGDPPILYPEPQVWADLTLRRKKYASIDLARTGGAEAKILEALDDDTRLEFIETPLDQVVDFLKDQHGINIELDAGELDNVGIGTDVPITRNLKGITLRSALRLMLKDLELTYVIRDEVLLITTP
;
A
#
# COMPACT_ATOMS: atom_id res chain seq x y z
N MET A 1 -19.63 12.15 -35.51
CA MET A 1 -19.91 11.83 -34.10
C MET A 1 -19.29 12.90 -33.23
N SER A 2 -20.07 13.48 -32.32
CA SER A 2 -19.86 14.79 -31.69
C SER A 2 -19.00 14.73 -30.41
N ARG A 3 -18.14 15.74 -30.22
CA ARG A 3 -17.20 15.97 -29.09
C ARG A 3 -17.89 16.32 -27.74
N ARG A 4 -18.89 15.57 -27.29
CA ARG A 4 -19.68 15.92 -26.08
C ARG A 4 -19.61 14.97 -24.87
N GLU A 5 -18.76 13.94 -24.86
CA GLU A 5 -18.82 12.91 -23.80
C GLU A 5 -17.60 12.78 -22.87
N TYR A 6 -16.59 13.67 -22.92
CA TYR A 6 -15.39 13.52 -22.07
C TYR A 6 -15.33 14.37 -20.79
N LEU A 7 -16.41 15.01 -20.34
CA LEU A 7 -16.35 15.97 -19.22
C LEU A 7 -16.84 15.47 -17.84
N LEU A 8 -16.90 14.15 -17.59
CA LEU A 8 -17.46 13.60 -16.34
C LEU A 8 -16.54 12.68 -15.52
N LEU A 9 -15.22 12.67 -15.76
CA LEU A 9 -14.30 11.71 -15.12
C LEU A 9 -13.05 12.35 -14.49
N ALA A 10 -13.22 13.45 -13.77
CA ALA A 10 -12.13 14.01 -12.96
C ALA A 10 -12.64 14.54 -11.61
N VAL A 11 -12.79 13.64 -10.65
CA VAL A 11 -12.73 13.98 -9.21
C VAL A 11 -11.64 13.10 -8.62
N SER A 12 -10.42 13.63 -8.55
CA SER A 12 -9.31 13.02 -7.80
C SER A 12 -9.55 13.16 -6.30
N PRO A 13 -9.15 12.19 -5.46
CA PRO A 13 -9.16 12.35 -4.01
C PRO A 13 -7.92 13.13 -3.61
N LEU A 14 -8.10 14.39 -3.26
CA LEU A 14 -7.16 15.15 -2.44
C LEU A 14 -7.93 15.56 -1.19
N LEU A 15 -7.25 15.49 -0.04
CA LEU A 15 -7.71 15.88 1.30
C LEU A 15 -8.37 14.75 2.14
N MET A 16 -7.54 14.02 2.89
CA MET A 16 -7.90 13.57 4.24
C MET A 16 -6.68 13.75 5.14
N LEU A 17 -6.66 14.86 5.87
CA LEU A 17 -5.79 15.11 7.01
C LEU A 17 -6.71 15.46 8.18
N LEU A 18 -6.54 14.73 9.29
CA LEU A 18 -7.11 14.95 10.64
C LEU A 18 -8.63 14.79 10.82
N LEU A 19 -9.02 13.69 11.48
CA LEU A 19 -9.56 13.66 12.85
C LEU A 19 -10.03 12.23 13.15
N ALA A 20 -9.41 11.55 14.11
CA ALA A 20 -9.96 10.32 14.66
C ALA A 20 -9.58 10.21 16.14
N ALA A 21 -10.40 10.83 16.98
CA ALA A 21 -10.52 10.42 18.37
C ALA A 21 -10.88 8.93 18.39
N GLY A 22 -10.12 8.15 19.15
CA GLY A 22 -10.30 6.70 19.23
C GLY A 22 -11.72 6.33 19.65
N THR A 23 -12.38 5.51 18.84
CA THR A 23 -13.51 4.72 19.33
C THR A 23 -12.93 3.50 20.04
N PRO A 24 -13.21 3.29 21.34
CA PRO A 24 -12.91 2.00 21.95
C PRO A 24 -13.73 0.92 21.23
N ALA A 25 -13.18 -0.29 21.15
CA ALA A 25 -13.93 -1.47 20.73
C ALA A 25 -15.30 -1.45 21.41
N ALA A 26 -16.36 -1.48 20.61
CA ALA A 26 -17.71 -1.51 21.14
C ALA A 26 -17.82 -2.69 22.13
N PRO A 27 -18.45 -2.50 23.30
CA PRO A 27 -18.70 -3.60 24.21
C PRO A 27 -19.45 -4.72 23.47
N PRO A 28 -19.26 -5.99 23.84
CA PRO A 28 -19.99 -7.09 23.23
C PRO A 28 -21.48 -6.80 23.31
N VAL A 29 -22.12 -6.71 22.15
CA VAL A 29 -23.55 -6.45 22.07
C VAL A 29 -24.26 -7.70 22.58
N ASP A 30 -24.81 -7.62 23.79
CA ASP A 30 -25.58 -8.66 24.46
C ASP A 30 -26.99 -8.84 23.84
N ASN A 31 -27.07 -8.82 22.50
CA ASN A 31 -28.30 -8.94 21.71
C ASN A 31 -28.28 -10.23 20.86
N ALA A 32 -28.12 -11.39 21.49
CA ALA A 32 -28.31 -12.66 20.78
C ALA A 32 -29.77 -12.73 20.25
N GLY A 33 -29.92 -12.89 18.93
CA GLY A 33 -31.22 -13.02 18.27
C GLY A 33 -32.03 -11.74 18.04
N SER A 34 -31.42 -10.55 18.10
CA SER A 34 -32.07 -9.30 17.71
C SER A 34 -32.14 -9.12 16.18
N ALA A 35 -33.20 -8.46 15.72
CA ALA A 35 -33.29 -7.91 14.38
C ALA A 35 -33.76 -6.46 14.47
N VAL A 36 -33.08 -5.56 13.76
CA VAL A 36 -33.41 -4.13 13.70
C VAL A 36 -33.63 -3.76 12.24
N LEU A 37 -34.78 -3.17 11.92
CA LEU A 37 -35.13 -2.72 10.58
C LEU A 37 -35.33 -1.21 10.59
N SER A 38 -34.24 -0.49 10.41
CA SER A 38 -34.25 0.96 10.32
C SER A 38 -34.71 1.38 8.92
N THR A 39 -35.52 2.44 8.84
CA THR A 39 -36.12 2.89 7.57
C THR A 39 -35.86 4.37 7.29
N TYR A 40 -35.89 4.73 6.01
CA TYR A 40 -35.84 6.11 5.54
C TYR A 40 -36.84 6.32 4.41
N ASP A 41 -37.73 7.30 4.57
CA ASP A 41 -38.68 7.71 3.54
C ASP A 41 -38.04 8.80 2.65
N SER A 42 -37.85 8.48 1.37
CA SER A 42 -37.31 9.44 0.41
C SER A 42 -38.35 10.49 0.02
N SER A 43 -37.87 11.63 -0.49
CA SER A 43 -38.74 12.67 -1.06
C SER A 43 -39.49 12.22 -2.32
N SER A 44 -39.10 11.10 -2.95
CA SER A 44 -39.85 10.48 -4.06
C SER A 44 -41.00 9.58 -3.58
N GLY A 45 -41.18 9.39 -2.27
CA GLY A 45 -42.22 8.55 -1.68
C GLY A 45 -41.85 7.06 -1.58
N GLU A 46 -40.58 6.71 -1.84
CA GLU A 46 -40.06 5.35 -1.66
C GLU A 46 -39.49 5.18 -0.26
N THR A 47 -39.76 4.06 0.39
CA THR A 47 -39.14 3.71 1.68
C THR A 47 -37.92 2.82 1.44
N TYR A 48 -36.78 3.19 1.99
CA TYR A 48 -35.55 2.43 2.00
C TYR A 48 -35.32 1.81 3.39
N PHE A 49 -34.64 0.67 3.45
CA PHE A 49 -34.36 -0.01 4.72
C PHE A 49 -32.89 -0.41 4.89
N ALA A 50 -32.47 -0.49 6.15
CA ALA A 50 -31.28 -1.20 6.61
C ALA A 50 -31.71 -2.24 7.65
N LEU A 51 -31.57 -3.52 7.30
CA LEU A 51 -31.91 -4.66 8.14
C LEU A 51 -30.64 -5.22 8.79
N SER A 52 -30.52 -5.06 10.10
CA SER A 52 -29.47 -5.64 10.93
C SER A 52 -29.97 -6.96 11.56
N LEU A 53 -29.22 -8.04 11.39
CA LEU A 53 -29.53 -9.38 11.92
C LEU A 53 -28.36 -9.90 12.77
N THR A 54 -28.62 -10.26 14.02
CA THR A 54 -27.67 -11.03 14.86
C THR A 54 -28.11 -12.50 14.95
N PRO A 55 -27.18 -13.47 14.96
CA PRO A 55 -27.54 -14.89 15.09
C PRO A 55 -28.42 -15.18 16.33
N THR A 56 -29.46 -15.99 16.15
CA THR A 56 -30.35 -16.44 17.25
C THR A 56 -29.87 -17.72 17.92
N VAL A 57 -28.96 -18.45 17.28
CA VAL A 57 -28.43 -19.73 17.76
C VAL A 57 -26.96 -19.55 18.10
N THR A 58 -26.55 -20.03 19.28
CA THR A 58 -25.14 -20.03 19.71
C THR A 58 -24.60 -21.47 19.72
N PRO A 59 -23.95 -21.93 18.64
CA PRO A 59 -23.40 -23.27 18.56
C PRO A 59 -22.17 -23.38 19.47
N LYS A 60 -21.76 -24.62 19.74
CA LYS A 60 -20.51 -24.88 20.47
C LYS A 60 -19.34 -24.31 19.65
N ARG A 61 -18.50 -23.49 20.30
CA ARG A 61 -17.28 -22.93 19.71
C ARG A 61 -16.34 -24.05 19.26
N ALA A 62 -15.69 -23.85 18.12
CA ALA A 62 -14.66 -24.77 17.64
C ALA A 62 -13.46 -24.77 18.59
N SER A 63 -12.84 -25.93 18.75
CA SER A 63 -11.66 -26.10 19.62
C SER A 63 -10.34 -25.74 18.94
N ALA A 64 -10.32 -25.66 17.61
CA ALA A 64 -9.15 -25.35 16.80
C ALA A 64 -9.58 -24.63 15.52
N HIS A 65 -8.71 -23.75 15.01
CA HIS A 65 -8.93 -22.99 13.78
C HIS A 65 -7.73 -23.13 12.83
N ASP A 66 -8.00 -23.07 11.52
CA ASP A 66 -6.97 -23.00 10.49
C ASP A 66 -6.86 -21.55 10.00
N VAL A 67 -5.77 -20.88 10.37
CA VAL A 67 -5.55 -19.45 10.11
C VAL A 67 -4.46 -19.25 9.07
N LEU A 68 -4.80 -18.58 7.97
CA LEU A 68 -3.83 -18.13 6.99
C LEU A 68 -3.53 -16.65 7.22
N VAL A 69 -2.29 -16.31 7.51
CA VAL A 69 -1.84 -14.92 7.59
C VAL A 69 -1.24 -14.50 6.25
N LEU A 70 -1.80 -13.46 5.67
CA LEU A 70 -1.27 -12.78 4.49
C LEU A 70 -0.66 -11.45 4.92
N PHE A 71 0.66 -11.39 5.00
CA PHE A 71 1.39 -10.21 5.44
C PHE A 71 1.90 -9.42 4.23
N ASP A 72 1.46 -8.18 4.09
CA ASP A 72 1.87 -7.30 3.00
C ASP A 72 3.34 -6.87 3.17
N THR A 73 4.12 -7.08 2.12
CA THR A 73 5.56 -6.76 2.04
C THR A 73 5.86 -5.85 0.85
N SER A 74 4.88 -5.09 0.38
CA SER A 74 5.05 -4.06 -0.64
C SER A 74 5.80 -2.84 -0.11
N ALA A 75 6.19 -1.94 -1.01
CA ALA A 75 6.97 -0.75 -0.68
C ALA A 75 6.25 0.25 0.25
N SER A 76 4.92 0.22 0.37
CA SER A 76 4.20 1.06 1.33
C SER A 76 4.33 0.58 2.78
N GLN A 77 4.74 -0.69 2.98
CA GLN A 77 4.90 -1.34 4.28
C GLN A 77 6.35 -1.24 4.76
N THR A 78 6.81 0.00 4.99
CA THR A 78 8.16 0.32 5.47
C THR A 78 8.12 1.19 6.72
N GLY A 79 9.22 1.22 7.48
CA GLY A 79 9.34 2.02 8.70
C GLY A 79 8.31 1.61 9.75
N ALA A 80 7.72 2.60 10.44
CA ALA A 80 6.81 2.38 11.55
C ALA A 80 5.63 1.44 11.22
N TYR A 81 5.02 1.56 10.03
CA TYR A 81 3.92 0.68 9.62
C TYR A 81 4.32 -0.79 9.59
N ARG A 82 5.55 -1.09 9.18
CA ARG A 82 6.06 -2.46 9.15
C ARG A 82 6.30 -2.99 10.56
N ASP A 83 6.89 -2.16 11.41
CA ASP A 83 7.19 -2.52 12.80
C ASP A 83 5.88 -2.80 13.55
N ASP A 84 4.89 -1.92 13.43
CA ASP A 84 3.56 -2.09 14.02
C ASP A 84 2.80 -3.29 13.45
N ALA A 85 2.90 -3.54 12.14
CA ALA A 85 2.31 -4.72 11.52
C ALA A 85 2.95 -6.03 12.05
N LEU A 86 4.27 -6.07 12.21
CA LEU A 86 5.00 -7.21 12.77
C LEU A 86 4.66 -7.43 14.24
N ASP A 87 4.54 -6.35 15.02
CA ASP A 87 4.16 -6.43 16.43
C ASP A 87 2.70 -6.89 16.58
N GLY A 88 1.78 -6.37 15.76
CA GLY A 88 0.40 -6.85 15.71
C GLY A 88 0.31 -8.33 15.32
N LEU A 89 1.13 -8.79 14.36
CA LEU A 89 1.23 -10.21 14.01
C LEU A 89 1.73 -11.05 15.20
N ARG A 90 2.79 -10.61 15.88
CA ARG A 90 3.33 -11.33 17.05
C ARG A 90 2.28 -11.43 18.16
N THR A 91 1.61 -10.33 18.48
CA THR A 91 0.57 -10.27 19.50
C THR A 91 -0.64 -11.13 19.12
N MET A 92 -1.01 -11.21 17.84
CA MET A 92 -2.03 -12.15 17.37
C MET A 92 -1.60 -13.60 17.62
N LEU A 93 -0.39 -13.98 17.19
CA LEU A 93 0.12 -15.35 17.30
C LEU A 93 0.22 -15.82 18.76
N THR A 94 0.61 -14.94 19.69
CA THR A 94 0.67 -15.27 21.13
C THR A 94 -0.71 -15.36 21.78
N SER A 95 -1.74 -14.78 21.16
CA SER A 95 -3.12 -14.77 21.67
C SER A 95 -3.99 -15.91 21.10
N LEU A 96 -3.50 -16.61 20.07
CA LEU A 96 -4.14 -17.82 19.53
C LEU A 96 -4.01 -19.01 20.48
N ALA A 97 -4.93 -19.96 20.37
CA ALA A 97 -4.89 -21.17 21.17
C ALA A 97 -3.76 -22.11 20.69
N PRO A 98 -3.16 -22.93 21.57
CA PRO A 98 -2.13 -23.90 21.18
C PRO A 98 -2.61 -24.91 20.11
N GLU A 99 -3.90 -25.20 20.06
CA GLU A 99 -4.53 -26.12 19.11
C GLU A 99 -4.80 -25.47 17.73
N ASP A 100 -4.74 -24.14 17.63
CA ASP A 100 -4.88 -23.45 16.35
C ASP A 100 -3.67 -23.76 15.45
N ARG A 101 -3.90 -23.73 14.14
CA ARG A 101 -2.84 -23.95 13.15
C ARG A 101 -2.75 -22.74 12.25
N VAL A 102 -1.54 -22.22 12.08
CA VAL A 102 -1.29 -20.99 11.33
C VAL A 102 -0.32 -21.25 10.18
N LYS A 103 -0.67 -20.75 9.00
CA LYS A 103 0.24 -20.66 7.85
C LYS A 103 0.56 -19.19 7.61
N LEU A 104 1.85 -18.85 7.51
CA LEU A 104 2.30 -17.48 7.27
C LEU A 104 2.74 -17.32 5.81
N MET A 105 2.25 -16.28 5.14
CA MET A 105 2.65 -15.91 3.78
C MET A 105 2.98 -14.43 3.71
N ALA A 106 4.02 -14.09 2.94
CA ALA A 106 4.30 -12.72 2.53
C ALA A 106 3.63 -12.45 1.18
N ILE A 107 3.04 -11.27 1.03
CA ILE A 107 2.36 -10.81 -0.18
C ILE A 107 3.07 -9.57 -0.73
N ASP A 108 3.38 -9.59 -2.01
CA ASP A 108 3.76 -8.42 -2.81
C ASP A 108 3.08 -8.54 -4.19
N LEU A 109 3.85 -8.73 -5.25
CA LEU A 109 3.33 -9.18 -6.55
C LEU A 109 2.96 -10.67 -6.54
N ASN A 110 3.51 -11.44 -5.59
CA ASN A 110 3.25 -12.86 -5.43
C ASN A 110 2.90 -13.21 -3.98
N ALA A 111 2.23 -14.34 -3.79
CA ALA A 111 1.99 -14.93 -2.48
C ALA A 111 3.08 -15.99 -2.18
N ILE A 112 3.97 -15.69 -1.23
CA ILE A 112 5.14 -16.52 -0.93
C ILE A 112 5.06 -17.08 0.49
N ALA A 113 5.16 -18.39 0.61
CA ALA A 113 5.07 -19.10 1.88
C ALA A 113 6.29 -18.83 2.79
N MET A 114 6.02 -18.36 4.01
CA MET A 114 7.02 -18.20 5.07
C MET A 114 7.12 -19.46 5.93
N THR A 115 6.02 -20.21 6.04
CA THR A 115 5.97 -21.57 6.58
C THR A 115 5.55 -22.55 5.48
N ASP A 116 6.09 -23.77 5.47
CA ASP A 116 5.77 -24.78 4.43
C ASP A 116 4.31 -25.23 4.47
N GLY A 117 3.68 -25.17 5.64
CA GLY A 117 2.27 -25.50 5.85
C GLY A 117 1.68 -24.80 7.07
N PHE A 118 0.56 -25.35 7.55
CA PHE A 118 -0.08 -24.94 8.80
C PHE A 118 0.67 -25.55 9.99
N VAL A 119 1.17 -24.70 10.89
CA VAL A 119 1.96 -25.07 12.07
C VAL A 119 1.38 -24.42 13.32
N ALA A 120 1.69 -24.93 14.52
CA ALA A 120 1.20 -24.30 15.75
C ALA A 120 1.79 -22.86 15.92
N PRO A 121 1.02 -21.89 16.45
CA PRO A 121 1.45 -20.49 16.57
C PRO A 121 2.78 -20.31 17.31
N GLY A 122 3.01 -21.10 18.38
CA GLY A 122 4.24 -21.07 19.19
C GLY A 122 5.33 -22.05 18.77
N SER A 123 5.22 -22.68 17.59
CA SER A 123 6.21 -23.68 17.13
C SER A 123 7.52 -23.04 16.65
N GLU A 124 8.60 -23.81 16.68
CA GLU A 124 9.90 -23.41 16.11
C GLU A 124 9.79 -23.08 14.62
N ALA A 125 8.94 -23.82 13.89
CA ALA A 125 8.65 -23.55 12.48
C ALA A 125 8.02 -22.15 12.26
N MET A 126 7.11 -21.72 13.16
CA MET A 126 6.55 -20.36 13.10
C MET A 126 7.60 -19.30 13.44
N THR A 127 8.44 -19.54 14.44
CA THR A 127 9.56 -18.65 14.78
C THR A 127 10.53 -18.48 13.60
N ALA A 128 10.85 -19.57 12.89
CA ALA A 128 11.65 -19.54 11.67
C ALA A 128 10.95 -18.76 10.55
N GLY A 129 9.63 -18.94 10.37
CA GLY A 129 8.81 -18.20 9.42
C GLY A 129 8.80 -16.69 9.69
N LEU A 130 8.66 -16.27 10.95
CA LEU A 130 8.75 -14.87 11.36
C LEU A 130 10.15 -14.27 11.11
N SER A 131 11.21 -15.05 11.36
CA SER A 131 12.58 -14.63 11.03
C SER A 131 12.77 -14.43 9.52
N LYS A 132 12.24 -15.35 8.70
CA LYS A 132 12.25 -15.25 7.23
C LYS A 132 11.48 -14.03 6.75
N LEU A 133 10.31 -13.75 7.33
CA LEU A 133 9.51 -12.56 7.03
C LEU A 133 10.25 -11.27 7.40
N GLY A 134 10.88 -11.22 8.58
CA GLY A 134 11.62 -10.06 9.07
C GLY A 134 12.79 -9.66 8.16
N LYS A 135 13.48 -10.64 7.56
CA LYS A 135 14.59 -10.44 6.62
C LYS A 135 14.14 -10.00 5.21
N ARG A 136 12.85 -10.10 4.89
CA ARG A 136 12.34 -9.75 3.56
C ARG A 136 12.32 -8.24 3.40
N VAL A 137 12.97 -7.73 2.36
CA VAL A 137 12.98 -6.30 2.03
C VAL A 137 11.64 -5.93 1.41
N PRO A 138 10.92 -4.92 1.93
CA PRO A 138 9.67 -4.49 1.34
C PRO A 138 9.91 -3.84 -0.03
N LEU A 139 9.45 -4.46 -1.11
CA LEU A 139 9.70 -4.02 -2.47
C LEU A 139 8.48 -4.26 -3.36
N GLY A 140 8.30 -3.39 -4.35
CA GLY A 140 7.23 -3.51 -5.34
C GLY A 140 5.86 -3.04 -4.84
N SER A 141 4.81 -3.47 -5.53
CA SER A 141 3.41 -3.16 -5.22
C SER A 141 2.69 -4.40 -4.72
N THR A 142 1.60 -4.23 -3.99
CA THR A 142 0.67 -5.30 -3.63
C THR A 142 -0.18 -5.68 -4.85
N ASP A 143 -0.34 -6.98 -5.07
CA ASP A 143 -1.33 -7.58 -5.96
C ASP A 143 -2.36 -8.36 -5.13
N MET A 144 -3.52 -7.74 -4.89
CA MET A 144 -4.58 -8.34 -4.08
C MET A 144 -5.22 -9.54 -4.76
N ARG A 145 -5.20 -9.61 -6.10
CA ARG A 145 -5.67 -10.78 -6.84
C ARG A 145 -4.78 -11.98 -6.52
N ALA A 146 -3.46 -11.80 -6.54
CA ALA A 146 -2.50 -12.84 -6.19
C ALA A 146 -2.67 -13.27 -4.72
N ALA A 147 -2.90 -12.32 -3.80
CA ALA A 147 -3.14 -12.57 -2.39
C ALA A 147 -4.37 -13.47 -2.16
N LEU A 148 -5.52 -13.09 -2.72
CA LEU A 148 -6.78 -13.83 -2.57
C LEU A 148 -6.73 -15.18 -3.28
N LYS A 149 -6.08 -15.27 -4.44
CA LYS A 149 -5.85 -16.55 -5.12
C LYS A 149 -4.97 -17.47 -4.27
N GLY A 150 -3.89 -16.95 -3.69
CA GLY A 150 -3.03 -17.67 -2.75
C GLY A 150 -3.75 -18.14 -1.50
N ALA A 151 -4.75 -17.37 -1.03
CA ALA A 151 -5.64 -17.82 0.05
C ALA A 151 -6.49 -19.01 -0.37
N THR A 152 -7.18 -18.91 -1.52
CA THR A 152 -8.04 -20.00 -2.01
C THR A 152 -7.29 -21.30 -2.24
N THR A 153 -6.02 -21.26 -2.66
CA THR A 153 -5.20 -22.45 -2.90
C THR A 153 -4.55 -23.01 -1.64
N SER A 154 -4.45 -22.22 -0.57
CA SER A 154 -3.82 -22.66 0.68
C SER A 154 -4.71 -23.56 1.53
N PHE A 155 -6.03 -23.49 1.35
CA PHE A 155 -6.98 -24.40 1.97
C PHE A 155 -7.35 -25.50 0.96
N SER A 156 -7.03 -26.76 1.27
CA SER A 156 -7.37 -27.91 0.42
C SER A 156 -8.14 -28.97 1.21
N GLY A 157 -9.02 -29.72 0.54
CA GLY A 157 -9.86 -30.76 1.14
C GLY A 157 -11.01 -30.24 2.00
N ASP A 158 -11.68 -31.16 2.70
CA ASP A 158 -12.80 -30.85 3.59
C ASP A 158 -12.35 -30.07 4.84
N ALA A 159 -13.17 -29.13 5.29
CA ALA A 159 -12.85 -28.28 6.44
C ALA A 159 -13.09 -29.04 7.76
N ALA A 160 -12.02 -29.58 8.35
CA ALA A 160 -12.07 -30.16 9.69
C ALA A 160 -12.20 -29.10 10.81
N ASN A 161 -11.65 -27.90 10.56
CA ASN A 161 -11.69 -26.74 11.44
C ASN A 161 -12.24 -25.52 10.68
N PRO A 162 -12.79 -24.50 11.37
CA PRO A 162 -13.11 -23.22 10.75
C PRO A 162 -11.86 -22.59 10.13
N ARG A 163 -12.03 -22.00 8.94
CA ARG A 163 -10.95 -21.42 8.14
C ARG A 163 -11.05 -19.90 8.12
N SER A 164 -9.94 -19.24 8.40
CA SER A 164 -9.86 -17.79 8.45
C SER A 164 -8.59 -17.28 7.77
N VAL A 165 -8.72 -16.19 7.04
CA VAL A 165 -7.60 -15.43 6.47
C VAL A 165 -7.51 -14.12 7.24
N ILE A 166 -6.31 -13.80 7.73
CA ILE A 166 -5.98 -12.49 8.30
C ILE A 166 -5.01 -11.80 7.34
N TYR A 167 -5.48 -10.76 6.66
CA TYR A 167 -4.64 -9.88 5.86
C TYR A 167 -4.09 -8.72 6.73
N ILE A 168 -2.80 -8.44 6.64
CA ILE A 168 -2.15 -7.34 7.36
C ILE A 168 -1.46 -6.45 6.32
N GLY A 169 -1.98 -5.24 6.11
CA GLY A 169 -1.48 -4.32 5.09
C GLY A 169 -2.47 -3.21 4.74
N ASP A 170 -2.22 -2.45 3.68
CA ASP A 170 -3.06 -1.29 3.30
C ASP A 170 -4.14 -1.64 2.27
N GLY A 171 -4.10 -2.82 1.66
CA GLY A 171 -5.07 -3.28 0.67
C GLY A 171 -4.93 -2.61 -0.70
N MET A 172 -3.89 -1.80 -0.93
CA MET A 172 -3.72 -1.06 -2.19
C MET A 172 -3.22 -1.96 -3.32
N SER A 173 -4.13 -2.42 -4.18
CA SER A 173 -3.76 -3.20 -5.36
C SER A 173 -3.29 -2.31 -6.53
N ARG A 174 -2.10 -1.68 -6.42
CA ARG A 174 -1.54 -0.80 -7.49
C ARG A 174 -0.92 -1.57 -8.65
N ALA A 175 -0.62 -2.86 -8.48
CA ALA A 175 0.02 -3.69 -9.51
C ALA A 175 -0.97 -4.13 -10.57
N ASN A 176 -2.19 -4.49 -10.15
CA ASN A 176 -3.30 -4.90 -11.00
C ASN A 176 -4.60 -4.41 -10.38
N LEU A 177 -5.40 -3.69 -11.17
CA LEU A 177 -6.74 -3.29 -10.74
C LEU A 177 -7.61 -4.54 -10.67
N LEU A 178 -8.26 -4.77 -9.53
CA LEU A 178 -9.14 -5.91 -9.37
C LEU A 178 -10.52 -5.57 -9.94
N GLU A 179 -10.83 -6.09 -11.12
CA GLU A 179 -12.14 -5.89 -11.74
C GLU A 179 -13.26 -6.53 -10.93
N THR A 180 -14.44 -5.91 -10.93
CA THR A 180 -15.60 -6.32 -10.12
C THR A 180 -16.00 -7.79 -10.35
N GLY A 181 -15.95 -8.27 -11.60
CA GLY A 181 -16.29 -9.67 -11.92
C GLY A 181 -15.27 -10.67 -11.38
N GLU A 182 -13.99 -10.34 -11.41
CA GLU A 182 -12.93 -11.18 -10.83
C GLU A 182 -12.99 -11.17 -9.30
N PHE A 183 -13.24 -10.01 -8.69
CA PHE A 183 -13.47 -9.89 -7.25
C PHE A 183 -14.64 -10.79 -6.80
N ALA A 184 -15.78 -10.72 -7.48
CA ALA A 184 -16.94 -11.57 -7.20
C ALA A 184 -16.57 -13.07 -7.27
N SER A 185 -15.85 -13.49 -8.31
CA SER A 185 -15.43 -14.88 -8.47
C SER A 185 -14.50 -15.37 -7.35
N LEU A 186 -13.57 -14.52 -6.88
CA LEU A 186 -12.68 -14.84 -5.76
C LEU A 186 -13.46 -14.94 -4.44
N VAL A 187 -14.36 -14.00 -4.20
CA VAL A 187 -15.28 -14.01 -3.06
C VAL A 187 -16.13 -15.29 -3.04
N ASP A 188 -16.67 -15.72 -4.19
CA ASP A 188 -17.45 -16.96 -4.30
C ASP A 188 -16.63 -18.20 -3.95
N LYS A 189 -15.37 -18.26 -4.38
CA LYS A 189 -14.46 -19.36 -4.03
C LYS A 189 -14.15 -19.39 -2.54
N LEU A 190 -13.94 -18.23 -1.91
CA LEU A 190 -13.72 -18.14 -0.47
C LEU A 190 -14.96 -18.60 0.32
N VAL A 191 -16.15 -18.11 -0.05
CA VAL A 191 -17.40 -18.46 0.64
C VAL A 191 -17.80 -19.92 0.44
N SER A 192 -17.63 -20.47 -0.76
CA SER A 192 -17.86 -21.91 -1.00
C SER A 192 -16.88 -22.80 -0.23
N SER A 193 -15.67 -22.31 0.02
CA SER A 193 -14.66 -23.01 0.82
C SER A 193 -14.78 -22.75 2.33
N ARG A 194 -15.83 -22.03 2.76
CA ARG A 194 -16.07 -21.60 4.15
C ARG A 194 -14.88 -20.84 4.77
N VAL A 195 -14.26 -19.96 3.98
CA VAL A 195 -13.10 -19.16 4.39
C VAL A 195 -13.53 -17.72 4.66
N SER A 196 -13.40 -17.29 5.91
CA SER A 196 -13.61 -15.89 6.28
C SER A 196 -12.35 -15.05 6.02
N VAL A 197 -12.50 -13.80 5.59
CA VAL A 197 -11.35 -12.90 5.37
C VAL A 197 -11.50 -11.65 6.19
N SER A 198 -10.58 -11.49 7.14
CA SER A 198 -10.47 -10.32 8.00
C SER A 198 -9.18 -9.56 7.71
N SER A 199 -9.12 -8.30 8.09
CA SER A 199 -7.99 -7.43 7.75
C SER A 199 -7.60 -6.51 8.89
N PHE A 200 -6.31 -6.43 9.17
CA PHE A 200 -5.70 -5.30 9.87
C PHE A 200 -5.19 -4.31 8.82
N ALA A 201 -5.94 -3.23 8.63
CA ALA A 201 -5.67 -2.19 7.67
C ALA A 201 -4.65 -1.18 8.22
N ILE A 202 -3.40 -1.33 7.80
CA ILE A 202 -2.24 -0.54 8.23
C ILE A 202 -1.42 -0.07 7.03
N GLY A 203 -1.00 1.20 7.07
CA GLY A 203 -0.19 1.81 6.01
C GLY A 203 -0.69 3.19 5.57
N PRO A 204 0.07 3.86 4.68
CA PRO A 204 -0.15 5.27 4.34
C PRO A 204 -1.39 5.53 3.46
N GLY A 205 -1.90 4.52 2.75
CA GLY A 205 -3.02 4.68 1.82
C GLY A 205 -3.99 3.51 1.90
N ARG A 206 -4.71 3.35 3.01
CA ARG A 206 -5.58 2.18 3.25
C ARG A 206 -6.80 2.18 2.33
N ASP A 207 -6.98 1.14 1.51
CA ASP A 207 -8.24 0.89 0.78
C ASP A 207 -9.25 0.18 1.68
N VAL A 208 -9.78 0.93 2.65
CA VAL A 208 -10.77 0.43 3.61
C VAL A 208 -12.04 -0.04 2.91
N HIS A 209 -12.40 0.56 1.79
CA HIS A 209 -13.59 0.20 1.03
C HIS A 209 -13.51 -1.24 0.49
N MET A 210 -12.42 -1.58 -0.21
CA MET A 210 -12.21 -2.94 -0.72
C MET A 210 -12.10 -3.96 0.43
N LEU A 211 -11.33 -3.66 1.47
CA LEU A 211 -11.15 -4.55 2.62
C LEU A 211 -12.48 -4.81 3.35
N ALA A 212 -13.30 -3.77 3.53
CA ALA A 212 -14.61 -3.87 4.16
C ALA A 212 -15.62 -4.62 3.28
N ALA A 213 -15.60 -4.42 1.96
CA ALA A 213 -16.44 -5.20 1.05
C ALA A 213 -16.07 -6.70 1.12
N LEU A 214 -14.78 -7.02 1.08
CA LEU A 214 -14.30 -8.40 1.21
C LEU A 214 -14.72 -9.03 2.54
N ALA A 215 -14.52 -8.30 3.64
CA ALA A 215 -14.89 -8.71 4.99
C ALA A 215 -16.40 -8.92 5.15
N ASN A 216 -17.21 -8.02 4.59
CA ASN A 216 -18.67 -8.14 4.57
C ASN A 216 -19.09 -9.45 3.88
N HIS A 217 -18.59 -9.69 2.67
CA HIS A 217 -19.01 -10.81 1.83
C HIS A 217 -18.48 -12.18 2.23
N THR A 218 -17.38 -12.22 3.00
CA THR A 218 -16.76 -13.48 3.45
C THR A 218 -16.98 -13.76 4.94
N GLY A 219 -17.67 -12.86 5.66
CA GLY A 219 -17.88 -13.02 7.10
C GLY A 219 -16.63 -12.79 7.93
N GLY A 220 -15.71 -11.92 7.52
CA GLY A 220 -14.58 -11.46 8.32
C GLY A 220 -14.70 -9.99 8.72
N MET A 221 -13.77 -9.44 9.50
CA MET A 221 -13.80 -8.09 10.09
C MET A 221 -12.69 -7.18 9.54
N VAL A 222 -12.86 -5.86 9.62
CA VAL A 222 -11.77 -4.90 9.34
C VAL A 222 -11.42 -4.16 10.62
N TYR A 223 -10.14 -4.11 10.94
CA TYR A 223 -9.59 -3.33 12.04
C TYR A 223 -8.65 -2.26 11.46
N LEU A 224 -8.80 -1.03 11.90
CA LEU A 224 -8.04 0.11 11.39
C LEU A 224 -6.92 0.46 12.37
N ASP A 225 -5.72 0.70 11.84
CA ASP A 225 -4.63 1.28 12.61
C ASP A 225 -4.96 2.69 13.11
N ALA A 226 -4.66 2.98 14.37
CA ALA A 226 -4.94 4.25 15.04
C ALA A 226 -3.68 5.11 15.10
N ALA A 227 -3.82 6.43 14.93
CA ALA A 227 -2.68 7.35 14.85
C ALA A 227 -1.91 7.57 16.18
N GLU A 228 -2.42 7.06 17.31
CA GLU A 228 -1.81 7.26 18.63
C GLU A 228 -1.61 5.92 19.38
N GLY A 229 -0.35 5.63 19.72
CA GLY A 229 0.13 4.75 20.80
C GLY A 229 -0.52 3.36 21.00
N ARG A 230 0.25 2.28 20.81
CA ARG A 230 -0.15 0.87 21.03
C ARG A 230 -1.36 0.44 20.21
N SER A 231 -1.41 0.82 18.95
CA SER A 231 -2.42 0.33 18.00
C SER A 231 -2.16 -1.13 17.61
N SER A 232 -0.89 -1.52 17.49
CA SER A 232 -0.44 -2.86 17.07
C SER A 232 -0.87 -3.98 18.02
N ASP A 233 -0.66 -3.85 19.33
CA ASP A 233 -1.07 -4.86 20.32
C ASP A 233 -2.59 -5.08 20.34
N ARG A 234 -3.36 -3.98 20.34
CA ARG A 234 -4.82 -4.04 20.30
C ARG A 234 -5.32 -4.66 19.01
N ALA A 235 -4.70 -4.34 17.88
CA ALA A 235 -5.00 -4.96 16.60
C ALA A 235 -4.70 -6.47 16.63
N GLY A 236 -3.56 -6.88 17.17
CA GLY A 236 -3.18 -8.29 17.32
C GLY A 236 -4.19 -9.09 18.16
N LEU A 237 -4.58 -8.55 19.31
CA LEU A 237 -5.63 -9.13 20.17
C LEU A 237 -6.97 -9.23 19.43
N ALA A 238 -7.40 -8.13 18.79
CA ALA A 238 -8.64 -8.11 18.03
C ALA A 238 -8.65 -9.13 16.89
N MET A 239 -7.53 -9.32 16.17
CA MET A 239 -7.42 -10.33 15.12
C MET A 239 -7.52 -11.75 15.70
N ALA A 240 -6.96 -12.02 16.88
CA ALA A 240 -7.12 -13.31 17.55
C ALA A 240 -8.57 -13.57 17.99
N ASP A 241 -9.27 -12.55 18.50
CA ASP A 241 -10.69 -12.64 18.87
C ASP A 241 -11.58 -12.91 17.64
N VAL A 242 -11.29 -12.24 16.53
CA VAL A 242 -12.00 -12.40 15.25
C VAL A 242 -11.89 -13.83 14.72
N VAL A 243 -10.77 -14.50 14.93
CA VAL A 243 -10.58 -15.93 14.57
C VAL A 243 -11.49 -16.83 15.40
N ARG A 244 -11.69 -16.53 16.68
CA ARG A 244 -12.49 -17.35 17.62
C ARG A 244 -14.01 -17.18 17.46
N ALA A 245 -14.44 -16.08 16.83
CA ALA A 245 -15.85 -15.83 16.58
C ALA A 245 -16.44 -16.83 15.59
N THR A 246 -17.68 -17.26 15.83
CA THR A 246 -18.34 -18.23 14.95
C THR A 246 -18.91 -17.53 13.73
N VAL A 247 -18.60 -18.07 12.54
CA VAL A 247 -19.19 -17.66 11.27
C VAL A 247 -20.30 -18.63 10.89
N TYR A 248 -21.48 -18.09 10.60
CA TYR A 248 -22.64 -18.83 10.13
C TYR A 248 -22.74 -18.62 8.63
N TRP A 249 -22.70 -19.69 7.88
CA TRP A 249 -22.66 -19.65 6.43
C TRP A 249 -24.04 -19.92 5.82
N PRO A 250 -24.75 -18.90 5.29
CA PRO A 250 -26.07 -19.08 4.73
C PRO A 250 -26.07 -20.10 3.58
N VAL A 251 -27.02 -21.02 3.63
CA VAL A 251 -27.34 -21.96 2.56
C VAL A 251 -28.60 -21.50 1.83
N SER A 252 -29.58 -20.99 2.58
CA SER A 252 -30.78 -20.35 2.02
C SER A 252 -31.27 -19.23 2.94
N ALA A 253 -31.67 -18.12 2.34
CA ALA A 253 -32.31 -17.01 3.03
C ALA A 253 -33.68 -16.74 2.40
N LYS A 254 -34.74 -16.79 3.19
CA LYS A 254 -36.11 -16.45 2.78
C LYS A 254 -36.43 -15.07 3.33
N LEU A 255 -36.32 -14.06 2.45
CA LEU A 255 -36.74 -12.70 2.75
C LEU A 255 -38.22 -12.51 2.34
N PRO A 256 -38.99 -11.72 3.11
CA PRO A 256 -40.35 -11.33 2.75
C PRO A 256 -40.43 -10.62 1.39
N ALA A 257 -41.56 -10.77 0.68
CA ALA A 257 -41.78 -10.11 -0.61
C ALA A 257 -41.81 -8.58 -0.54
N ASP A 258 -42.13 -8.00 0.62
CA ASP A 258 -42.12 -6.55 0.81
C ASP A 258 -40.69 -5.99 0.91
N MET A 259 -39.66 -6.81 1.18
CA MET A 259 -38.25 -6.42 1.14
C MET A 259 -37.72 -6.58 -0.29
N GLN A 260 -37.84 -5.50 -1.06
CA GLN A 260 -37.47 -5.45 -2.47
C GLN A 260 -36.01 -5.07 -2.65
N ASP A 261 -35.39 -5.59 -3.70
CA ASP A 261 -33.98 -5.33 -4.05
C ASP A 261 -33.02 -5.45 -2.86
N ALA A 262 -33.18 -6.50 -2.03
CA ALA A 262 -32.31 -6.70 -0.88
C ALA A 262 -30.86 -6.95 -1.34
N LEU A 263 -29.95 -6.14 -0.82
CA LEU A 263 -28.53 -6.12 -1.14
C LEU A 263 -27.70 -6.37 0.13
N PRO A 264 -26.57 -7.10 0.02
CA PRO A 264 -26.14 -7.77 -1.20
C PRO A 264 -27.05 -8.93 -1.62
N GLN A 265 -27.13 -9.22 -2.93
CA GLN A 265 -28.04 -10.23 -3.48
C GLN A 265 -27.79 -11.62 -2.89
N ARG A 266 -26.52 -11.96 -2.64
CA ARG A 266 -26.16 -13.11 -1.82
C ARG A 266 -26.08 -12.65 -0.37
N MET A 267 -26.87 -13.28 0.50
CA MET A 267 -26.83 -13.00 1.93
C MET A 267 -25.41 -13.20 2.48
N PRO A 268 -24.79 -12.17 3.08
CA PRO A 268 -23.47 -12.30 3.68
C PRO A 268 -23.47 -13.27 4.87
N PRO A 269 -22.35 -13.91 5.19
CA PRO A 269 -22.25 -14.73 6.38
C PRO A 269 -22.54 -13.93 7.66
N LEU A 270 -23.23 -14.55 8.61
CA LEU A 270 -23.47 -13.96 9.93
C LEU A 270 -22.31 -14.28 10.85
N ARG A 271 -22.12 -13.47 11.89
CA ARG A 271 -21.08 -13.69 12.91
C ARG A 271 -21.63 -13.58 14.32
N SER A 272 -20.98 -14.25 15.26
CA SER A 272 -21.35 -14.16 16.68
C SER A 272 -20.93 -12.84 17.36
N ASP A 273 -20.05 -12.07 16.74
CA ASP A 273 -19.44 -10.85 17.29
C ASP A 273 -19.92 -9.56 16.59
N ARG A 274 -20.77 -9.66 15.57
CA ARG A 274 -21.41 -8.53 14.91
C ARG A 274 -22.72 -8.93 14.23
N ASP A 275 -23.51 -7.93 13.87
CA ASP A 275 -24.67 -8.09 13.00
C ASP A 275 -24.28 -8.18 11.51
N THR A 276 -25.19 -8.75 10.72
CA THR A 276 -25.16 -8.70 9.25
C THR A 276 -26.20 -7.71 8.77
N VAL A 277 -25.80 -6.80 7.89
CA VAL A 277 -26.66 -5.73 7.37
C VAL A 277 -27.07 -6.04 5.93
N LEU A 278 -28.38 -5.94 5.65
CA LEU A 278 -28.95 -5.92 4.32
C LEU A 278 -29.60 -4.56 4.04
N LEU A 279 -29.50 -4.06 2.83
CA LEU A 279 -30.08 -2.79 2.39
C LEU A 279 -31.09 -3.03 1.27
N GLY A 280 -32.11 -2.20 1.12
CA GLY A 280 -33.05 -2.32 0.01
C GLY A 280 -34.18 -1.32 0.08
N SER A 281 -35.26 -1.58 -0.67
CA SER A 281 -36.52 -0.83 -0.59
C SER A 281 -37.61 -1.66 0.08
N LEU A 282 -38.51 -0.97 0.79
CA LEU A 282 -39.55 -1.60 1.61
C LEU A 282 -40.93 -1.24 1.06
N GLY A 283 -41.72 -2.24 0.67
CA GLY A 283 -43.09 -2.06 0.19
C GLY A 283 -44.11 -1.87 1.32
N SER A 284 -43.88 -2.46 2.49
CA SER A 284 -44.78 -2.35 3.64
C SER A 284 -44.02 -2.35 4.97
N ARG A 285 -44.49 -1.53 5.93
CA ARG A 285 -43.98 -1.46 7.30
C ARG A 285 -44.54 -2.53 8.24
N ARG A 286 -45.28 -3.52 7.72
CA ARG A 286 -45.84 -4.61 8.55
C ARG A 286 -44.71 -5.44 9.16
N THR A 287 -44.98 -6.03 10.33
CA THR A 287 -44.10 -7.04 10.92
C THR A 287 -43.99 -8.23 9.97
N GLN A 288 -42.75 -8.64 9.69
CA GLN A 288 -42.44 -9.68 8.72
C GLN A 288 -41.45 -10.67 9.31
N GLN A 289 -41.47 -11.91 8.81
CA GLN A 289 -40.57 -12.95 9.28
C GLN A 289 -39.44 -13.17 8.29
N VAL A 290 -38.20 -13.14 8.78
CA VAL A 290 -36.99 -13.50 8.02
C VAL A 290 -36.54 -14.87 8.50
N ALA A 291 -36.30 -15.80 7.58
CA ALA A 291 -35.82 -17.14 7.91
C ALA A 291 -34.53 -17.46 7.15
N VAL A 292 -33.51 -17.91 7.85
CA VAL A 292 -32.20 -18.26 7.28
C VAL A 292 -31.78 -19.64 7.76
N THR A 293 -31.48 -20.51 6.81
CA THR A 293 -30.81 -21.78 7.05
C THR A 293 -29.33 -21.59 6.75
N ALA A 294 -28.48 -21.89 7.73
CA ALA A 294 -27.04 -21.71 7.62
C ALA A 294 -26.29 -22.94 8.16
N GLU A 295 -25.00 -22.98 7.90
CA GLU A 295 -24.08 -23.96 8.47
C GLU A 295 -23.12 -23.26 9.44
N ALA A 296 -22.96 -23.79 10.65
CA ALA A 296 -21.97 -23.32 11.62
C ALA A 296 -21.17 -24.51 12.15
N ASN A 297 -19.84 -24.46 12.01
CA ASN A 297 -18.92 -25.53 12.43
C ASN A 297 -19.33 -26.92 11.89
N GLY A 298 -19.70 -27.01 10.62
CA GLY A 298 -20.13 -28.26 9.97
C GLY A 298 -21.55 -28.74 10.32
N ARG A 299 -22.31 -27.95 11.11
CA ARG A 299 -23.66 -28.33 11.54
C ARG A 299 -24.71 -27.39 10.94
N PRO A 300 -25.83 -27.91 10.41
CA PRO A 300 -26.93 -27.08 9.97
C PRO A 300 -27.60 -26.39 11.16
N VAL A 301 -27.95 -25.13 11.01
CA VAL A 301 -28.70 -24.31 11.96
C VAL A 301 -29.80 -23.54 11.23
N GLU A 302 -30.94 -23.41 11.88
CA GLU A 302 -32.06 -22.59 11.39
C GLU A 302 -32.25 -21.40 12.32
N MET A 303 -32.42 -20.23 11.72
CA MET A 303 -32.60 -18.97 12.43
C MET A 303 -33.84 -18.26 11.89
N LEU A 304 -34.70 -17.79 12.79
CA LEU A 304 -35.89 -17.03 12.47
C LEU A 304 -35.91 -15.72 13.26
N TRP A 305 -36.24 -14.63 12.57
CA TRP A 305 -36.42 -13.31 13.18
C TRP A 305 -37.80 -12.77 12.83
N ASN A 306 -38.49 -12.20 13.82
CA ASN A 306 -39.67 -11.38 13.60
C ASN A 306 -39.22 -9.92 13.58
N VAL A 307 -39.36 -9.28 12.43
CA VAL A 307 -38.79 -7.97 12.14
C VAL A 307 -39.92 -6.96 12.02
N ALA A 308 -39.89 -5.93 12.86
CA ALA A 308 -40.81 -4.79 12.77
C ALA A 308 -40.05 -3.58 12.21
N ALA A 309 -40.65 -2.88 11.24
CA ALA A 309 -40.07 -1.67 10.67
C ALA A 309 -40.11 -0.53 11.68
N GLU A 310 -38.97 0.12 11.90
CA GLU A 310 -38.90 1.36 12.68
C GLU A 310 -39.49 2.54 11.89
N PRO A 311 -39.92 3.62 12.57
CA PRO A 311 -40.26 4.88 11.91
C PRO A 311 -39.11 5.38 11.04
N SER A 312 -39.43 6.21 10.03
CA SER A 312 -38.39 6.85 9.19
C SER A 312 -37.43 7.65 10.07
N ASN A 313 -36.13 7.48 9.85
CA ASN A 313 -35.08 8.26 10.50
C ASN A 313 -34.16 8.90 9.45
N ASP A 314 -33.98 10.22 9.55
CA ASP A 314 -33.15 11.03 8.65
C ASP A 314 -31.65 10.70 8.73
N ASP A 315 -31.19 10.06 9.81
CA ASP A 315 -29.81 9.54 9.93
C ASP A 315 -29.50 8.52 8.81
N TYR A 316 -30.53 7.91 8.21
CA TYR A 316 -30.45 6.94 7.12
C TYR A 316 -30.69 7.56 5.72
N SER A 317 -30.65 8.89 5.61
CA SER A 317 -30.82 9.61 4.33
C SER A 317 -29.81 9.25 3.24
N PHE A 318 -28.68 8.61 3.60
CA PHE A 318 -27.68 8.09 2.67
C PHE A 318 -28.10 6.78 1.97
N LEU A 319 -29.10 6.06 2.49
CA LEU A 319 -29.51 4.75 1.98
C LEU A 319 -29.92 4.75 0.50
N PRO A 320 -30.71 5.71 -0.02
CA PRO A 320 -31.13 5.71 -1.42
C PRO A 320 -29.95 5.72 -2.39
N GLN A 321 -28.93 6.55 -2.12
CA GLN A 321 -27.72 6.61 -2.96
C GLN A 321 -26.91 5.32 -2.87
N MET A 322 -26.79 4.76 -1.67
CA MET A 322 -26.06 3.52 -1.43
C MET A 322 -26.72 2.33 -2.14
N VAL A 323 -28.04 2.18 -2.01
CA VAL A 323 -28.84 1.16 -2.71
C VAL A 323 -28.73 1.35 -4.23
N ALA A 324 -28.90 2.58 -4.73
CA ALA A 324 -28.79 2.86 -6.16
C ALA A 324 -27.42 2.48 -6.74
N THR A 325 -26.33 2.78 -6.03
CA THR A 325 -24.96 2.48 -6.48
C THR A 325 -24.64 0.98 -6.40
N ALA A 326 -25.20 0.30 -5.41
CA ALA A 326 -24.99 -1.13 -5.20
C ALA A 326 -25.86 -2.02 -6.10
N ARG A 327 -26.97 -1.51 -6.64
CA ARG A 327 -27.85 -2.26 -7.55
C ARG A 327 -27.11 -2.79 -8.77
N ASP A 328 -26.28 -1.97 -9.41
CA ASP A 328 -25.61 -2.30 -10.68
C ASP A 328 -24.67 -3.52 -10.60
N ASN A 329 -24.13 -3.82 -9.41
CA ASN A 329 -23.20 -4.94 -9.19
C ASN A 329 -23.72 -5.96 -8.17
N GLY A 330 -25.02 -5.96 -7.88
CA GLY A 330 -25.64 -6.88 -6.92
C GLY A 330 -25.15 -6.72 -5.47
N GLY A 331 -24.54 -5.57 -5.15
CA GLY A 331 -24.04 -5.24 -3.83
C GLY A 331 -22.68 -5.85 -3.49
N ILE A 332 -21.95 -6.40 -4.47
CA ILE A 332 -20.63 -7.00 -4.21
C ILE A 332 -19.62 -6.00 -3.65
N GLY A 333 -19.78 -4.72 -3.98
CA GLY A 333 -18.92 -3.64 -3.48
C GLY A 333 -19.33 -3.06 -2.13
N LEU A 334 -20.42 -3.51 -1.50
CA LEU A 334 -20.94 -2.91 -0.26
C LEU A 334 -19.99 -3.13 0.94
N PRO A 335 -19.42 -2.07 1.54
CA PRO A 335 -18.51 -2.17 2.69
C PRO A 335 -19.25 -2.17 4.04
N THR A 336 -20.44 -2.78 4.11
CA THR A 336 -21.33 -2.76 5.28
C THR A 336 -21.00 -3.87 6.28
N VAL A 337 -19.78 -3.82 6.84
CA VAL A 337 -19.32 -4.75 7.88
C VAL A 337 -20.09 -4.50 9.19
N GLY A 338 -21.30 -5.03 9.27
CA GLY A 338 -22.26 -4.77 10.34
C GLY A 338 -22.71 -3.31 10.41
N SER A 339 -23.48 -2.99 11.44
CA SER A 339 -23.99 -1.63 11.70
C SER A 339 -22.87 -0.62 11.99
N ALA A 340 -21.71 -1.08 12.49
CA ALA A 340 -20.54 -0.22 12.67
C ALA A 340 -19.97 0.23 11.31
N GLY A 341 -19.81 -0.71 10.37
CA GLY A 341 -19.39 -0.40 9.00
C GLY A 341 -20.38 0.50 8.27
N LEU A 342 -21.68 0.25 8.42
CA LEU A 342 -22.73 1.11 7.85
C LEU A 342 -22.62 2.56 8.34
N ARG A 343 -22.43 2.77 9.65
CA ARG A 343 -22.26 4.12 10.22
C ARG A 343 -20.99 4.81 9.74
N LEU A 344 -19.90 4.08 9.56
CA LEU A 344 -18.67 4.63 8.99
C LEU A 344 -18.89 5.12 7.55
N VAL A 345 -19.62 4.35 6.73
CA VAL A 345 -20.00 4.79 5.39
C VAL A 345 -20.91 6.01 5.43
N ALA A 346 -21.88 6.04 6.35
CA ALA A 346 -22.75 7.20 6.55
C ALA A 346 -21.94 8.47 6.85
N SER A 347 -20.96 8.38 7.76
CA SER A 347 -20.05 9.47 8.09
C SER A 347 -19.25 9.95 6.87
N LEU A 348 -18.68 9.03 6.09
CA LEU A 348 -17.93 9.38 4.87
C LEU A 348 -18.80 10.10 3.83
N VAL A 349 -20.06 9.67 3.66
CA VAL A 349 -21.01 10.32 2.76
C VAL A 349 -21.35 11.72 3.27
N ALA A 350 -21.57 11.88 4.58
CA ALA A 350 -21.83 13.18 5.20
C ALA A 350 -20.64 14.14 5.03
N ASP A 351 -19.41 13.70 5.30
CA ASP A 351 -18.19 14.50 5.15
C ASP A 351 -17.99 14.96 3.69
N ASN A 352 -18.23 14.07 2.74
CA ASN A 352 -18.15 14.39 1.31
C ASN A 352 -19.22 15.41 0.90
N ASN A 353 -20.45 15.27 1.41
CA ASN A 353 -21.52 16.23 1.18
C ASN A 353 -21.17 17.60 1.79
N GLU A 354 -20.53 17.64 2.97
CA GLU A 354 -20.05 18.88 3.59
C GLU A 354 -18.94 19.55 2.76
N ALA A 355 -17.98 18.77 2.24
CA ALA A 355 -16.93 19.28 1.37
C ALA A 355 -17.50 19.87 0.07
N LEU A 356 -18.48 19.20 -0.53
CA LEU A 356 -19.21 19.72 -1.69
C LEU A 356 -19.99 20.99 -1.33
N ALA A 357 -20.67 21.04 -0.19
CA ALA A 357 -21.37 22.24 0.26
C ALA A 357 -20.40 23.42 0.46
N LYS A 358 -19.20 23.19 1.03
CA LYS A 358 -18.13 24.21 1.14
C LYS A 358 -17.66 24.72 -0.22
N LEU A 359 -17.57 23.84 -1.23
CA LEU A 359 -17.29 24.25 -2.61
C LEU A 359 -18.43 25.13 -3.16
N GLY A 360 -19.69 24.76 -2.93
CA GLY A 360 -20.87 25.55 -3.29
C GLY A 360 -20.89 26.93 -2.62
N ALA A 361 -20.55 27.01 -1.33
CA ALA A 361 -20.43 28.27 -0.60
C ALA A 361 -19.29 29.15 -1.17
N THR A 362 -18.22 28.54 -1.64
CA THR A 362 -17.12 29.26 -2.31
C THR A 362 -17.53 29.77 -3.69
N ALA A 363 -18.27 28.97 -4.46
CA ALA A 363 -18.85 29.42 -5.73
C ALA A 363 -19.81 30.61 -5.51
N LEU A 364 -20.64 30.57 -4.47
CA LEU A 364 -21.57 31.64 -4.09
C LEU A 364 -20.83 32.94 -3.73
N ARG A 365 -19.73 32.84 -2.96
CA ARG A 365 -18.87 33.98 -2.61
C ARG A 365 -18.19 34.60 -3.83
N ASN A 366 -17.83 33.78 -4.81
CA ASN A 366 -17.22 34.22 -6.07
C ASN A 366 -18.24 34.74 -7.11
N GLY A 367 -19.53 34.82 -6.75
CA GLY A 367 -20.59 35.32 -7.63
C GLY A 367 -21.17 34.29 -8.61
N ASP A 368 -20.73 33.03 -8.58
CA ASP A 368 -21.29 31.95 -9.40
C ASP A 368 -22.53 31.35 -8.73
N ASN A 369 -23.65 32.09 -8.80
CA ASN A 369 -24.93 31.66 -8.23
C ASN A 369 -25.46 30.38 -8.90
N ASN A 370 -25.22 30.21 -10.20
CA ASN A 370 -25.71 29.03 -10.94
C ASN A 370 -24.94 27.76 -10.54
N GLY A 371 -23.62 27.86 -10.41
CA GLY A 371 -22.78 26.77 -9.92
C GLY A 371 -23.10 26.42 -8.46
N ALA A 372 -23.19 27.44 -7.59
CA ALA A 372 -23.59 27.26 -6.20
C ALA A 372 -24.97 26.59 -6.05
N MET A 373 -25.95 26.97 -6.89
CA MET A 373 -27.27 26.38 -6.85
C MET A 373 -27.29 24.91 -7.30
N LYS A 374 -26.52 24.58 -8.35
CA LYS A 374 -26.37 23.18 -8.79
C LYS A 374 -25.75 22.32 -7.70
N VAL A 375 -24.72 22.81 -7.02
CA VAL A 375 -24.06 22.11 -5.92
C VAL A 375 -25.00 21.93 -4.74
N ALA A 376 -25.68 22.99 -4.31
CA ALA A 376 -26.63 22.92 -3.20
C ALA A 376 -27.79 21.94 -3.50
N ASN A 377 -28.38 21.98 -4.69
CA ASN A 377 -29.43 21.02 -5.07
C ASN A 377 -28.91 19.59 -5.16
N ALA A 378 -27.67 19.38 -5.62
CA ALA A 378 -27.05 18.06 -5.65
C ALA A 378 -26.79 17.50 -4.24
N VAL A 379 -26.37 18.35 -3.30
CA VAL A 379 -26.20 17.98 -1.89
C VAL A 379 -27.56 17.72 -1.24
N LEU A 380 -28.55 18.60 -1.40
CA LEU A 380 -29.90 18.45 -0.82
C LEU A 380 -30.67 17.24 -1.39
N LYS A 381 -30.34 16.81 -2.60
CA LYS A 381 -30.87 15.56 -3.15
C LYS A 381 -30.33 14.32 -2.42
N ARG A 382 -29.13 14.41 -1.84
CA ARG A 382 -28.44 13.32 -1.14
C ARG A 382 -28.63 13.37 0.38
N ASP A 383 -28.68 14.58 0.92
CA ASP A 383 -28.85 14.91 2.33
C ASP A 383 -29.80 16.12 2.40
N PRO A 384 -31.12 15.88 2.47
CA PRO A 384 -32.13 16.94 2.47
C PRO A 384 -32.00 17.94 3.62
N ASN A 385 -31.36 17.54 4.72
CA ASN A 385 -31.21 18.34 5.94
C ASN A 385 -29.84 19.01 6.03
N ASN A 386 -29.01 18.95 4.99
CA ASN A 386 -27.67 19.52 5.00
C ASN A 386 -27.71 21.05 5.28
N PRO A 387 -27.20 21.52 6.43
CA PRO A 387 -27.40 22.91 6.85
C PRO A 387 -26.72 23.90 5.91
N GLN A 388 -25.53 23.56 5.40
CA GLN A 388 -24.78 24.43 4.48
C GLN A 388 -25.47 24.54 3.11
N ALA A 389 -25.98 23.43 2.58
CA ALA A 389 -26.67 23.44 1.28
C ALA A 389 -28.02 24.19 1.35
N LEU A 390 -28.75 24.07 2.46
CA LEU A 390 -29.96 24.86 2.72
C LEU A 390 -29.64 26.37 2.75
N VAL A 391 -28.60 26.78 3.47
CA VAL A 391 -28.16 28.18 3.54
C VAL A 391 -27.77 28.72 2.15
N ILE A 392 -27.06 27.94 1.33
CA ILE A 392 -26.68 28.34 -0.03
C ILE A 392 -27.92 28.56 -0.89
N ARG A 393 -28.89 27.62 -0.87
CA ARG A 393 -30.15 27.76 -1.61
C ARG A 393 -30.90 29.01 -1.20
N ASP A 394 -31.11 29.18 0.11
CA ASP A 394 -31.88 30.32 0.64
C ASP A 394 -31.19 31.66 0.32
N ALA A 395 -29.86 31.72 0.35
CA ALA A 395 -29.09 32.92 -0.02
C ALA A 395 -29.25 33.27 -1.52
N ILE A 396 -29.31 32.26 -2.40
CA ILE A 396 -29.49 32.45 -3.84
C ILE A 396 -30.94 32.86 -4.15
N GLU A 397 -31.92 32.20 -3.53
CA GLU A 397 -33.34 32.52 -3.70
C GLU A 397 -33.68 33.93 -3.22
N ARG A 398 -33.10 34.36 -2.10
CA ARG A 398 -33.22 35.75 -1.61
C ARG A 398 -32.60 36.76 -2.58
N ARG A 399 -31.46 36.45 -3.22
CA ARG A 399 -30.85 37.30 -4.25
C ARG A 399 -31.64 37.31 -5.57
N GLY A 400 -32.32 36.21 -5.92
CA GLY A 400 -33.18 36.10 -7.11
C GLY A 400 -34.52 36.82 -6.98
N GLY A 401 -35.01 37.06 -5.75
CA GLY A 401 -36.27 37.72 -5.45
C GLY A 401 -36.23 39.25 -5.41
N SER A 402 -35.05 39.88 -5.45
CA SER A 402 -34.91 41.33 -5.28
C SER A 402 -33.91 41.93 -6.26
N ALA A 403 -34.40 42.30 -7.44
CA ALA A 403 -33.81 43.40 -8.19
C ALA A 403 -34.12 44.72 -7.45
N ARG A 404 -33.32 45.08 -6.44
CA ARG A 404 -33.04 46.47 -6.03
C ARG A 404 -32.12 46.54 -4.79
N ALA A 405 -31.08 47.35 -4.96
CA ALA A 405 -30.33 48.12 -3.98
C ALA A 405 -29.43 47.38 -2.96
N ASN A 406 -28.17 47.80 -3.00
CA ASN A 406 -27.11 47.64 -2.01
C ASN A 406 -27.62 47.52 -0.57
N ASP A 407 -27.29 46.40 0.08
CA ASP A 407 -26.85 46.36 1.47
C ASP A 407 -26.17 45.00 1.71
N GLU A 408 -24.93 45.03 2.23
CA GLU A 408 -24.24 43.85 2.74
C GLU A 408 -24.88 43.42 4.06
N PRO A 409 -25.11 42.10 4.31
CA PRO A 409 -25.30 41.62 5.67
C PRO A 409 -24.03 40.92 6.18
N GLU A 410 -23.43 41.52 7.20
CA GLU A 410 -22.51 40.89 8.16
C GLU A 410 -23.22 39.71 8.85
N LEU A 411 -22.59 38.53 8.83
CA LEU A 411 -23.00 37.38 9.62
C LEU A 411 -22.48 37.52 11.06
N ARG A 412 -23.37 37.89 12.01
CA ARG A 412 -23.13 37.77 13.46
C ARG A 412 -23.69 36.45 13.98
N LEU A 413 -22.84 35.69 14.66
CA LEU A 413 -23.20 34.52 15.47
C LEU A 413 -23.89 34.98 16.77
N VAL A 414 -25.05 34.37 17.04
CA VAL A 414 -25.82 34.51 18.28
C VAL A 414 -25.20 33.60 19.34
N ALA A 415 -24.85 34.16 20.50
CA ALA A 415 -24.58 33.42 21.73
C ALA A 415 -25.74 33.62 22.71
N LEU A 416 -26.07 32.53 23.44
CA LEU A 416 -27.17 32.37 24.38
C LEU A 416 -27.04 33.25 25.66
N GLN A 417 -28.19 33.57 26.24
CA GLN A 417 -28.49 34.54 27.32
C GLN A 417 -28.15 34.13 28.78
N ASP A 418 -27.82 35.17 29.58
CA ASP A 418 -28.26 35.58 30.95
C ASP A 418 -28.10 34.64 32.19
N PRO A 419 -28.18 35.09 33.49
CA PRO A 419 -28.64 36.41 34.02
C PRO A 419 -27.92 37.03 35.29
N ASP A 420 -28.26 38.31 35.58
CA ASP A 420 -28.48 39.01 36.89
C ASP A 420 -27.34 39.14 37.95
N ALA A 421 -27.16 40.18 38.79
CA ALA A 421 -27.89 41.43 39.10
C ALA A 421 -27.00 42.39 39.97
N ALA A 422 -27.35 43.70 39.93
CA ALA A 422 -27.30 44.75 40.96
C ALA A 422 -25.99 45.15 41.73
N ALA A 423 -25.78 46.48 41.81
CA ALA A 423 -24.91 47.22 42.75
C ALA A 423 -25.79 47.93 43.84
N PRO A 424 -25.32 48.82 44.77
CA PRO A 424 -23.96 49.34 45.07
C PRO A 424 -23.62 49.68 46.58
N ALA A 425 -22.43 50.28 46.80
CA ALA A 425 -22.06 51.38 47.74
C ALA A 425 -21.40 51.14 49.14
N GLN A 426 -20.50 52.09 49.50
CA GLN A 426 -19.65 52.31 50.71
C GLN A 426 -20.09 53.64 51.43
N PRO A 427 -19.43 54.20 52.49
CA PRO A 427 -18.69 53.69 53.68
C PRO A 427 -18.94 54.53 55.00
N GLY A 428 -18.18 54.30 56.10
CA GLY A 428 -17.85 55.37 57.08
C GLY A 428 -17.34 55.00 58.50
N GLY A 429 -16.06 55.33 58.81
CA GLY A 429 -15.60 56.24 59.92
C GLY A 429 -15.33 55.77 61.38
N GLY A 430 -14.19 56.21 61.97
CA GLY A 430 -14.14 56.76 63.35
C GLY A 430 -13.07 56.28 64.36
N LEU A 431 -12.20 57.20 64.82
CA LEU A 431 -11.06 57.13 65.78
C LEU A 431 -11.46 57.55 67.23
N LEU A 432 -10.67 57.21 68.30
CA LEU A 432 -10.09 58.15 69.32
C LEU A 432 -9.54 57.54 70.66
N ALA A 433 -8.41 58.14 71.12
CA ALA A 433 -8.01 58.55 72.50
C ALA A 433 -7.58 57.51 73.56
N GLU A 434 -6.69 57.74 74.55
CA GLU A 434 -5.58 58.69 74.87
C GLU A 434 -5.00 58.32 76.27
N LEU A 435 -3.70 58.59 76.51
CA LEU A 435 -3.01 59.11 77.72
C LEU A 435 -2.83 58.32 79.06
N GLY A 436 -1.59 58.38 79.61
CA GLY A 436 -1.31 58.37 81.07
C GLY A 436 0.05 57.83 81.58
N ASP A 437 1.10 58.68 81.60
CA ASP A 437 2.42 58.69 82.29
C ASP A 437 2.49 58.12 83.74
N GLU A 438 3.61 57.73 84.38
CA GLU A 438 5.02 57.46 84.04
C GLU A 438 5.69 56.85 85.32
N GLY A 439 6.19 55.60 85.26
CA GLY A 439 7.16 55.04 86.22
C GLY A 439 8.60 55.45 85.85
N ALA A 440 8.75 56.74 85.55
CA ALA A 440 9.89 57.38 84.88
C ALA A 440 11.19 57.32 85.68
N PHE A 441 11.95 56.24 85.46
CA PHE A 441 13.40 56.24 85.22
C PHE A 441 13.92 54.79 85.08
N LEU A 442 13.26 53.84 85.76
CA LEU A 442 13.42 52.41 85.50
C LEU A 442 12.43 51.91 84.44
N ASN A 443 11.22 52.52 84.34
CA ASN A 443 10.44 52.44 83.11
C ASN A 443 11.05 53.29 81.99
N SER A 444 11.97 54.24 82.20
CA SER A 444 12.54 54.94 81.03
C SER A 444 13.59 54.09 80.33
N VAL A 445 14.31 53.21 81.03
CA VAL A 445 15.23 52.25 80.39
C VAL A 445 14.46 51.05 79.86
N GLN A 446 13.48 50.51 80.60
CA GLN A 446 12.59 49.47 80.07
C GLN A 446 11.68 49.99 78.96
N ASN A 447 11.01 51.16 79.09
CA ASN A 447 10.25 51.75 77.98
C ASN A 447 11.16 52.16 76.82
N THR A 448 12.43 52.55 77.01
CA THR A 448 13.30 52.82 75.85
C THR A 448 13.65 51.53 75.11
N GLU A 449 13.96 50.43 75.84
CA GLU A 449 14.15 49.11 75.22
C GLU A 449 12.86 48.57 74.60
N GLU A 450 11.70 48.75 75.24
CA GLU A 450 10.40 48.32 74.70
C GLU A 450 9.93 49.18 73.53
N VAL A 451 10.17 50.50 73.54
CA VAL A 451 9.85 51.41 72.44
C VAL A 451 10.79 51.18 71.25
N MET A 452 12.07 50.89 71.49
CA MET A 452 13.00 50.50 70.43
C MET A 452 12.63 49.13 69.85
N ARG A 453 12.23 48.16 70.68
CA ARG A 453 11.69 46.86 70.24
C ARG A 453 10.42 47.03 69.42
N GLN A 454 9.47 47.84 69.88
CA GLN A 454 8.23 48.14 69.15
C GLN A 454 8.52 48.86 67.82
N LYS A 455 9.51 49.76 67.80
CA LYS A 455 9.93 50.45 66.58
C LYS A 455 10.51 49.48 65.55
N ILE A 456 11.42 48.59 65.96
CA ILE A 456 12.01 47.57 65.06
C ILE A 456 10.92 46.60 64.59
N GLN A 457 10.00 46.21 65.48
CA GLN A 457 8.87 45.37 65.09
C GLN A 457 7.96 46.06 64.06
N ALA A 458 7.63 47.33 64.26
CA ALA A 458 6.83 48.11 63.30
C ALA A 458 7.54 48.28 61.95
N GLU A 459 8.85 48.52 61.96
CA GLU A 459 9.69 48.62 60.75
C GLU A 459 9.73 47.28 59.99
N VAL A 460 9.87 46.15 60.69
CA VAL A 460 9.81 44.82 60.08
C VAL A 460 8.41 44.52 59.51
N GLU A 461 7.35 44.91 60.21
CA GLU A 461 5.97 44.73 59.75
C GLU A 461 5.65 45.60 58.50
N GLU A 462 6.15 46.84 58.46
CA GLU A 462 6.05 47.74 57.31
C GLU A 462 6.79 47.16 56.09
N GLU A 463 8.04 46.75 56.26
CA GLU A 463 8.85 46.18 55.17
C GLU A 463 8.27 44.84 54.67
N LEU A 464 7.68 44.03 55.56
CA LEU A 464 6.94 42.82 55.19
C LEU A 464 5.66 43.14 54.39
N SER A 465 4.98 44.25 54.71
CA SER A 465 3.81 44.72 53.95
C SER A 465 4.22 45.20 52.56
N ASP A 466 5.27 46.02 52.46
CA ASP A 466 5.80 46.53 51.20
C ASP A 466 6.29 45.40 50.29
N ALA A 467 6.96 44.40 50.87
CA ALA A 467 7.37 43.21 50.15
C ALA A 467 6.15 42.44 49.60
N ARG A 468 5.06 42.32 50.37
CA ARG A 468 3.81 41.67 49.92
C ARG A 468 3.16 42.41 48.76
N ASP A 469 3.14 43.74 48.77
CA ASP A 469 2.59 44.53 47.67
C ASP A 469 3.43 44.38 46.39
N ARG A 470 4.76 44.26 46.53
CA ARG A 470 5.68 44.01 45.41
C ARG A 470 5.64 42.58 44.87
N LEU A 471 5.08 41.60 45.59
CA LEU A 471 4.94 40.22 45.11
C LEU A 471 4.09 40.09 43.84
N GLY A 472 3.27 41.09 43.49
CA GLY A 472 2.48 41.08 42.26
C GLY A 472 3.23 41.57 41.02
N SER A 473 4.26 42.39 41.19
CA SER A 473 4.94 43.10 40.10
C SER A 473 6.42 42.77 39.97
N ASN A 474 7.10 42.47 41.08
CA ASN A 474 8.50 42.06 41.12
C ASN A 474 8.80 41.14 42.33
N PRO A 475 8.42 39.86 42.26
CA PRO A 475 8.64 38.89 43.35
C PRO A 475 10.12 38.66 43.68
N GLN A 476 11.01 38.77 42.68
CA GLN A 476 12.46 38.61 42.87
C GLN A 476 13.08 39.81 43.60
N GLY A 477 12.60 41.02 43.31
CA GLY A 477 12.93 42.23 44.07
C GLY A 477 12.50 42.09 45.53
N ALA A 478 11.22 41.73 45.76
CA ALA A 478 10.69 41.50 47.10
C ALA A 478 11.48 40.44 47.89
N LYS A 479 11.92 39.36 47.22
CA LYS A 479 12.78 38.33 47.84
C LYS A 479 14.14 38.87 48.27
N ASN A 480 14.76 39.76 47.49
CA ASN A 480 16.05 40.35 47.83
C ASN A 480 15.91 41.35 49.00
N ASP A 481 14.85 42.17 48.96
CA ASP A 481 14.52 43.14 50.03
C ASP A 481 14.29 42.40 51.36
N LEU A 482 13.53 41.30 51.35
CA LEU A 482 13.29 40.47 52.54
C LEU A 482 14.56 39.78 53.07
N LYS A 483 15.52 39.43 52.21
CA LYS A 483 16.82 38.90 52.65
C LYS A 483 17.68 39.97 53.33
N LEU A 484 17.62 41.21 52.83
CA LEU A 484 18.29 42.33 53.47
C LEU A 484 17.65 42.62 54.85
N LEU A 485 16.32 42.56 54.93
CA LEU A 485 15.59 42.67 56.19
C LEU A 485 15.99 41.56 57.18
N GLN A 486 16.14 40.31 56.70
CA GLN A 486 16.63 39.20 57.51
C GLN A 486 18.01 39.51 58.11
N GLU A 487 18.95 40.01 57.30
CA GLU A 487 20.29 40.38 57.74
C GLU A 487 20.26 41.52 58.79
N THR A 488 19.37 42.51 58.62
CA THR A 488 19.15 43.59 59.59
C THR A 488 18.62 43.07 60.93
N VAL A 489 17.66 42.14 60.91
CA VAL A 489 17.10 41.54 62.12
C VAL A 489 18.11 40.62 62.82
N GLU A 490 18.94 39.89 62.07
CA GLU A 490 20.01 39.04 62.62
C GLU A 490 21.09 39.87 63.35
N ASN A 491 21.44 41.04 62.82
CA ASN A 491 22.51 41.90 63.33
C ASN A 491 22.06 42.92 64.40
N SER A 492 20.77 43.05 64.67
CA SER A 492 20.26 43.99 65.68
C SER A 492 20.70 43.58 67.09
N THR A 493 21.29 44.50 67.86
CA THR A 493 21.64 44.30 69.27
C THR A 493 20.50 44.61 70.22
N ASP A 494 19.45 45.27 69.72
CA ASP A 494 18.38 45.86 70.52
C ASP A 494 17.17 44.92 70.67
N LEU A 495 17.25 43.72 70.09
CA LEU A 495 16.23 42.67 70.15
C LEU A 495 16.64 41.54 71.11
N ASP A 496 15.73 41.20 72.02
CA ASP A 496 15.84 40.01 72.85
C ASP A 496 15.80 38.71 72.00
N PRO A 497 16.33 37.58 72.51
CA PRO A 497 16.45 36.34 71.74
C PRO A 497 15.12 35.78 71.23
N ASP A 498 14.03 35.95 71.97
CA ASP A 498 12.72 35.37 71.64
C ASP A 498 12.03 36.20 70.54
N SER A 499 12.03 37.53 70.68
CA SER A 499 11.50 38.46 69.67
C SER A 499 12.26 38.35 68.35
N ARG A 500 13.59 38.20 68.40
CA ARG A 500 14.42 37.97 67.21
C ARG A 500 14.05 36.68 66.50
N ALA A 501 13.88 35.58 67.24
CA ALA A 501 13.50 34.29 66.66
C ALA A 501 12.12 34.36 65.98
N GLN A 502 11.16 35.06 66.59
CA GLN A 502 9.82 35.24 66.02
C GLN A 502 9.83 36.06 64.73
N LEU A 503 10.52 37.21 64.71
CA LEU A 503 10.63 38.05 63.51
C LEU A 503 11.39 37.34 62.39
N LEU A 504 12.44 36.59 62.72
CA LEU A 504 13.18 35.79 61.73
C LEU A 504 12.30 34.71 61.10
N ASP A 505 11.45 34.02 61.86
CA ASP A 505 10.55 33.01 61.28
C ASP A 505 9.50 33.64 60.34
N GLN A 506 8.99 34.82 60.68
CA GLN A 506 8.07 35.58 59.83
C GLN A 506 8.75 36.03 58.52
N VAL A 507 9.95 36.60 58.61
CA VAL A 507 10.73 37.04 57.43
C VAL A 507 11.14 35.83 56.58
N GLN A 508 11.60 34.73 57.18
CA GLN A 508 11.94 33.50 56.45
C GLN A 508 10.73 32.90 55.74
N SER A 509 9.54 32.94 56.35
CA SER A 509 8.30 32.51 55.71
C SER A 509 7.94 33.37 54.49
N ALA A 510 8.09 34.70 54.61
CA ALA A 510 7.90 35.62 53.49
C ALA A 510 8.92 35.40 52.37
N ILE A 511 10.20 35.15 52.69
CA ILE A 511 11.25 34.81 51.70
C ILE A 511 10.90 33.52 50.95
N ARG A 512 10.38 32.50 51.64
CA ARG A 512 9.94 31.24 51.00
C ARG A 512 8.78 31.47 50.04
N GLU A 513 7.82 32.32 50.39
CA GLU A 513 6.70 32.67 49.51
C GLU A 513 7.17 33.49 48.30
N ALA A 514 7.98 34.53 48.52
CA ALA A 514 8.56 35.35 47.47
C ALA A 514 9.41 34.52 46.50
N GLY A 515 10.19 33.58 47.03
CA GLY A 515 10.98 32.63 46.25
C GLY A 515 10.14 31.72 45.36
N ARG A 516 8.98 31.26 45.85
CA ARG A 516 8.05 30.44 45.06
C ARG A 516 7.44 31.23 43.90
N ARG A 517 6.93 32.44 44.18
CA ARG A 517 6.35 33.30 43.14
C ARG A 517 7.36 33.77 42.10
N ALA A 518 8.59 34.09 42.52
CA ALA A 518 9.67 34.45 41.60
C ALA A 518 10.00 33.31 40.63
N TYR A 519 10.08 32.07 41.12
CA TYR A 519 10.31 30.89 40.29
C TYR A 519 9.15 30.63 39.32
N GLU A 520 7.89 30.77 39.76
CA GLU A 520 6.70 30.63 38.91
C GLU A 520 6.67 31.66 37.78
N GLU A 521 7.05 32.92 38.07
CA GLU A 521 7.10 33.98 37.05
C GLU A 521 8.27 33.77 36.07
N GLU A 522 9.45 33.42 36.56
CA GLU A 522 10.61 33.09 35.72
C GLU A 522 10.31 31.90 34.80
N SER A 523 9.70 30.83 35.33
CA SER A 523 9.25 29.68 34.54
C SER A 523 8.22 30.08 33.47
N ARG A 524 7.27 30.96 33.81
CA ARG A 524 6.27 31.49 32.85
C ARG A 524 6.91 32.32 31.75
N ARG A 525 7.88 33.18 32.10
CA ARG A 525 8.64 34.00 31.13
C ARG A 525 9.47 33.12 30.20
N ALA A 526 10.19 32.14 30.74
CA ALA A 526 10.97 31.18 29.96
C ALA A 526 10.07 30.40 28.97
N LEU A 527 8.91 29.92 29.42
CA LEU A 527 7.95 29.23 28.56
C LEU A 527 7.36 30.15 27.48
N ALA A 528 7.12 31.42 27.79
CA ALA A 528 6.63 32.40 26.80
C ALA A 528 7.69 32.70 25.73
N GLU A 529 8.96 32.81 26.11
CA GLU A 529 10.09 32.99 25.18
C GLU A 529 10.30 31.76 24.30
N GLU A 530 10.24 30.54 24.87
CA GLU A 530 10.31 29.28 24.14
C GLU A 530 9.17 29.17 23.11
N ASN A 531 7.93 29.49 23.53
CA ASN A 531 6.78 29.50 22.63
C ASN A 531 6.92 30.52 21.49
N ARG A 532 7.51 31.70 21.78
CA ARG A 532 7.75 32.72 20.76
C ARG A 532 8.80 32.26 19.75
N ALA A 533 9.94 31.74 20.22
CA ALA A 533 10.99 31.19 19.37
C ALA A 533 10.45 30.04 18.50
N ALA A 534 9.70 29.11 19.10
CA ALA A 534 9.08 28.00 18.36
C ALA A 534 8.04 28.47 17.32
N SER A 535 7.35 29.59 17.57
CA SER A 535 6.44 30.21 16.60
C SER A 535 7.19 30.85 15.44
N GLU A 536 8.28 31.55 15.70
CA GLU A 536 9.12 32.18 14.67
C GLU A 536 9.77 31.12 13.76
N ASP A 537 10.34 30.07 14.34
CA ASP A 537 10.90 28.92 13.61
C ASP A 537 9.84 28.25 12.72
N ARG A 538 8.62 28.06 13.26
CA ARG A 538 7.50 27.49 12.50
C ARG A 538 7.08 28.38 11.35
N GLN A 539 7.04 29.70 11.53
CA GLN A 539 6.71 30.64 10.46
C GLN A 539 7.77 30.62 9.35
N GLN A 540 9.05 30.53 9.72
CA GLN A 540 10.14 30.41 8.75
C GLN A 540 10.03 29.11 7.94
N LEU A 541 9.81 27.97 8.61
CA LEU A 541 9.60 26.68 7.94
C LEU A 541 8.40 26.70 6.98
N VAL A 542 7.28 27.31 7.39
CA VAL A 542 6.09 27.46 6.54
C VAL A 542 6.41 28.31 5.31
N LYS A 543 7.17 29.40 5.47
CA LYS A 543 7.59 30.26 4.36
C LYS A 543 8.50 29.53 3.37
N GLU A 544 9.53 28.83 3.86
CA GLU A 544 10.43 28.03 3.04
C GLU A 544 9.68 26.93 2.28
N LEU A 545 8.73 26.27 2.93
CA LEU A 545 7.88 25.24 2.31
C LEU A 545 6.94 25.84 1.25
N ALA A 546 6.41 27.04 1.48
CA ALA A 546 5.59 27.75 0.50
C ALA A 546 6.40 28.16 -0.75
N GLU A 547 7.61 28.70 -0.56
CA GLU A 547 8.53 29.05 -1.66
C GLU A 547 8.92 27.81 -2.49
N LYS A 548 9.23 26.70 -1.81
CA LYS A 548 9.51 25.41 -2.43
C LYS A 548 8.33 24.90 -3.27
N ARG A 549 7.11 24.94 -2.72
CA ARG A 549 5.88 24.56 -3.45
C ARG A 549 5.66 25.42 -4.68
N GLN A 550 5.91 26.73 -4.60
CA GLN A 550 5.77 27.64 -5.72
C GLN A 550 6.78 27.33 -6.84
N LYS A 551 8.03 27.02 -6.48
CA LYS A 551 9.07 26.60 -7.44
C LYS A 551 8.69 25.30 -8.16
N ILE A 552 8.20 24.30 -7.41
CA ILE A 552 7.71 23.04 -7.99
C ILE A 552 6.56 23.32 -8.97
N LYS A 553 5.60 24.18 -8.60
CA LYS A 553 4.49 24.54 -9.48
C LYS A 553 4.97 25.16 -10.80
N GLN A 554 5.94 26.09 -10.75
CA GLN A 554 6.51 26.70 -11.95
C GLN A 554 7.23 25.66 -12.84
N MET A 555 7.97 24.74 -12.23
CA MET A 555 8.60 23.64 -12.94
C MET A 555 7.57 22.73 -13.61
N MET A 556 6.48 22.38 -12.93
CA MET A 556 5.43 21.52 -13.50
C MET A 556 4.67 22.18 -14.66
N VAL A 557 4.54 23.51 -14.68
CA VAL A 557 4.03 24.23 -15.86
C VAL A 557 4.97 24.02 -17.06
N LYS A 558 6.29 24.14 -16.85
CA LYS A 558 7.28 23.88 -17.91
C LYS A 558 7.32 22.40 -18.31
N PHE A 559 7.14 21.47 -17.37
CA PHE A 559 7.02 20.05 -17.63
C PHE A 559 5.85 19.77 -18.60
N ASN A 560 4.66 20.29 -18.28
CA ASN A 560 3.49 20.09 -19.13
C ASN A 560 3.70 20.65 -20.54
N SER A 561 4.33 21.83 -20.68
CA SER A 561 4.69 22.38 -21.99
C SER A 561 5.62 21.45 -22.78
N MET A 562 6.63 20.86 -22.14
CA MET A 562 7.55 19.91 -22.80
C MET A 562 6.84 18.61 -23.18
N MET A 563 5.90 18.15 -22.35
CA MET A 563 5.05 17.00 -22.66
C MET A 563 4.19 17.25 -23.90
N ASP A 564 3.57 18.43 -23.99
CA ASP A 564 2.73 18.84 -25.12
C ASP A 564 3.54 18.99 -26.42
N GLU A 565 4.80 19.44 -26.32
CA GLU A 565 5.75 19.51 -27.45
C GLU A 565 6.30 18.13 -27.87
N GLY A 566 5.98 17.06 -27.14
CA GLY A 566 6.51 15.72 -27.39
C GLY A 566 7.99 15.54 -26.98
N ARG A 567 8.53 16.46 -26.18
CA ARG A 567 9.91 16.43 -25.66
C ARG A 567 10.00 15.65 -24.36
N TYR A 568 9.57 14.39 -24.41
CA TYR A 568 9.44 13.53 -23.23
C TYR A 568 10.75 13.29 -22.48
N ARG A 569 11.86 13.12 -23.20
CA ARG A 569 13.19 12.92 -22.58
C ARG A 569 13.64 14.15 -21.81
N ASP A 570 13.50 15.34 -22.41
CA ASP A 570 13.86 16.59 -21.74
C ASP A 570 12.95 16.86 -20.53
N ALA A 571 11.66 16.52 -20.63
CA ALA A 571 10.71 16.62 -19.51
C ALA A 571 11.11 15.71 -18.34
N GLU A 572 11.58 14.49 -18.62
CA GLU A 572 12.09 13.56 -17.61
C GLU A 572 13.41 14.05 -17.00
N ASP A 573 14.45 14.20 -17.83
CA ASP A 573 15.83 14.38 -17.39
C ASP A 573 16.08 15.78 -16.80
N ILE A 574 15.37 16.80 -17.31
CA ILE A 574 15.62 18.20 -16.91
C ILE A 574 14.61 18.64 -15.86
N ILE A 575 13.32 18.35 -16.03
CA ILE A 575 12.30 18.93 -15.15
C ILE A 575 11.92 17.97 -14.02
N ALA A 576 11.60 16.71 -14.33
CA ALA A 576 11.18 15.76 -13.31
C ALA A 576 12.31 15.46 -12.30
N GLU A 577 13.57 15.40 -12.76
CA GLU A 577 14.72 15.20 -11.86
C GLU A 577 14.94 16.41 -10.94
N ASN A 578 14.90 17.63 -11.46
CA ASN A 578 14.99 18.85 -10.63
C ASN A 578 13.84 18.95 -9.61
N VAL A 579 12.64 18.50 -9.97
CA VAL A 579 11.52 18.43 -9.02
C VAL A 579 11.78 17.35 -7.96
N ARG A 580 12.46 16.25 -8.31
CA ARG A 580 12.84 15.19 -7.36
C ARG A 580 13.90 15.67 -6.37
N GLU A 581 14.88 16.44 -6.82
CA GLU A 581 15.87 17.05 -5.92
C GLU A 581 15.22 18.00 -4.92
N LEU A 582 14.23 18.79 -5.37
CA LEU A 582 13.48 19.65 -4.48
C LEU A 582 12.63 18.81 -3.53
N ASP A 583 11.83 17.86 -4.01
CA ASP A 583 10.88 17.09 -3.19
C ASP A 583 11.10 15.56 -3.30
N PRO A 584 12.15 14.99 -2.67
CA PRO A 584 12.55 13.60 -2.88
C PRO A 584 11.49 12.58 -2.48
N LEU A 585 10.67 12.91 -1.48
CA LEU A 585 9.62 12.05 -0.95
C LEU A 585 8.23 12.40 -1.51
N GLY A 586 8.16 13.43 -2.37
CA GLY A 586 6.93 13.88 -2.99
C GLY A 586 6.41 12.90 -4.03
N THR A 587 5.08 12.86 -4.19
CA THR A 587 4.45 12.08 -5.26
C THR A 587 4.62 12.73 -6.62
N THR A 588 4.66 14.07 -6.68
CA THR A 588 4.82 14.87 -7.90
C THR A 588 6.01 14.43 -8.77
N PRO A 589 7.26 14.35 -8.28
CA PRO A 589 8.39 13.94 -9.12
C PRO A 589 8.26 12.52 -9.65
N VAL A 590 7.77 11.59 -8.83
CA VAL A 590 7.54 10.20 -9.25
C VAL A 590 6.52 10.17 -10.39
N THR A 591 5.39 10.87 -10.23
CA THR A 591 4.35 10.92 -11.26
C THR A 591 4.83 11.60 -12.55
N ALA A 592 5.61 12.68 -12.44
CA ALA A 592 6.18 13.39 -13.58
C ALA A 592 7.14 12.49 -14.38
N THR A 593 8.06 11.79 -13.71
CA THR A 593 8.97 10.83 -14.36
C THR A 593 8.20 9.74 -15.11
N TRP A 594 7.19 9.14 -14.48
CA TRP A 594 6.39 8.09 -15.13
C TRP A 594 5.57 8.65 -16.30
N ALA A 595 4.95 9.82 -16.17
CA ALA A 595 4.21 10.46 -17.25
C ALA A 595 5.09 10.70 -18.48
N ALA A 596 6.30 11.23 -18.28
CA ALA A 596 7.27 11.44 -19.35
C ALA A 596 7.68 10.13 -20.03
N ARG A 597 8.02 9.08 -19.25
CA ARG A 597 8.38 7.76 -19.78
C ARG A 597 7.27 7.14 -20.61
N PHE A 598 6.06 7.07 -20.06
CA PHE A 598 4.91 6.47 -20.75
C PHE A 598 4.56 7.24 -22.02
N GLY A 599 4.49 8.58 -21.95
CA GLY A 599 4.26 9.42 -23.12
C GLY A 599 5.31 9.19 -24.22
N GLY A 600 6.59 9.15 -23.83
CA GLY A 600 7.71 8.88 -24.74
C GLY A 600 7.66 7.49 -25.38
N HIS A 601 7.34 6.45 -24.59
CA HIS A 601 7.20 5.08 -25.10
C HIS A 601 6.03 4.94 -26.06
N VAL A 602 4.86 5.48 -25.72
CA VAL A 602 3.68 5.42 -26.60
C VAL A 602 3.97 6.14 -27.92
N SER A 603 4.54 7.35 -27.86
CA SER A 603 4.95 8.11 -29.06
C SER A 603 5.94 7.32 -29.92
N THR A 604 6.94 6.70 -29.29
CA THR A 604 7.93 5.87 -29.99
C THR A 604 7.31 4.64 -30.64
N LEU A 605 6.41 3.95 -29.93
CA LEU A 605 5.71 2.76 -30.44
C LEU A 605 4.83 3.08 -31.65
N VAL A 606 4.11 4.21 -31.63
CA VAL A 606 3.31 4.67 -32.78
C VAL A 606 4.20 4.90 -33.98
N ARG A 607 5.31 5.64 -33.81
CA ARG A 607 6.28 5.90 -34.89
C ARG A 607 6.90 4.61 -35.44
N LEU A 608 7.30 3.68 -34.55
CA LEU A 608 7.86 2.39 -34.98
C LEU A 608 6.85 1.52 -35.71
N ARG A 609 5.57 1.56 -35.31
CA ARG A 609 4.50 0.85 -36.00
C ARG A 609 4.31 1.36 -37.42
N GLU A 610 4.31 2.68 -37.62
CA GLU A 610 4.23 3.29 -38.96
C GLU A 610 5.41 2.88 -39.84
N VAL A 611 6.65 2.96 -39.31
CA VAL A 611 7.86 2.53 -40.02
C VAL A 611 7.77 1.04 -40.38
N ARG A 612 7.32 0.20 -39.45
CA ARG A 612 7.15 -1.24 -39.70
C ARG A 612 6.13 -1.50 -40.79
N HIS A 613 4.98 -0.83 -40.78
CA HIS A 613 3.93 -1.04 -41.80
C HIS A 613 4.43 -0.60 -43.18
N LYS A 614 5.12 0.55 -43.24
CA LYS A 614 5.75 1.02 -44.48
C LYS A 614 6.78 0.02 -45.00
N ASN A 615 7.69 -0.43 -44.15
CA ASN A 615 8.74 -1.36 -44.55
C ASN A 615 8.17 -2.73 -44.93
N PHE A 616 7.14 -3.21 -44.24
CA PHE A 616 6.44 -4.45 -44.59
C PHE A 616 5.84 -4.38 -46.01
N ALA A 617 5.15 -3.27 -46.33
CA ALA A 617 4.60 -3.07 -47.67
C ALA A 617 5.70 -2.98 -48.75
N LEU A 618 6.82 -2.31 -48.45
CA LEU A 618 7.97 -2.25 -49.34
C LEU A 618 8.58 -3.63 -49.60
N THR A 619 8.71 -4.46 -48.57
CA THR A 619 9.21 -5.83 -48.70
C THR A 619 8.26 -6.71 -49.52
N LEU A 620 6.95 -6.64 -49.29
CA LEU A 620 6.00 -7.39 -50.13
C LEU A 620 6.02 -6.95 -51.59
N LEU A 621 6.19 -5.64 -51.84
CA LEU A 621 6.38 -5.14 -53.21
C LEU A 621 7.64 -5.72 -53.86
N GLU A 622 8.73 -5.90 -53.11
CA GLU A 622 9.95 -6.52 -53.62
C GLU A 622 9.75 -8.01 -53.95
N VAL A 623 8.94 -8.72 -53.15
CA VAL A 623 8.53 -10.10 -53.45
C VAL A 623 7.74 -10.16 -54.75
N GLU A 624 6.73 -9.30 -54.93
CA GLU A 624 5.95 -9.22 -56.17
C GLU A 624 6.82 -8.90 -57.39
N LYS A 625 7.78 -7.97 -57.26
CA LYS A 625 8.75 -7.69 -58.32
C LYS A 625 9.60 -8.90 -58.67
N SER A 626 9.96 -9.71 -57.67
CA SER A 626 10.73 -10.93 -57.86
C SER A 626 9.91 -12.08 -58.47
N LEU A 627 8.58 -12.03 -58.33
CA LEU A 627 7.64 -12.99 -58.91
C LEU A 627 7.36 -12.72 -60.40
N ILE A 628 7.76 -11.56 -60.94
CA ILE A 628 7.65 -11.27 -62.37
C ILE A 628 8.53 -12.30 -63.10
N PRO A 629 7.94 -13.27 -63.83
CA PRO A 629 8.72 -14.25 -64.56
C PRO A 629 9.54 -13.52 -65.60
N PHE A 630 10.77 -13.96 -65.86
CA PHE A 630 11.51 -13.51 -67.03
C PHE A 630 10.74 -14.00 -68.26
N PRO A 631 10.04 -13.14 -69.04
CA PRO A 631 9.48 -13.58 -70.30
C PRO A 631 10.66 -14.05 -71.16
N GLY A 632 10.51 -15.16 -71.89
CA GLY A 632 11.55 -15.71 -72.77
C GLY A 632 11.95 -14.81 -73.95
N ASP A 633 11.53 -13.55 -73.93
CA ASP A 633 11.85 -12.50 -74.88
C ASP A 633 12.01 -11.16 -74.10
N PRO A 634 13.25 -10.72 -73.82
CA PRO A 634 14.52 -11.21 -74.35
C PRO A 634 15.03 -12.48 -73.63
N PRO A 635 15.89 -13.30 -74.30
CA PRO A 635 16.47 -14.51 -73.72
C PRO A 635 17.31 -14.23 -72.46
N ILE A 636 17.58 -15.27 -71.67
CA ILE A 636 18.57 -15.25 -70.59
C ILE A 636 19.92 -14.80 -71.19
N LEU A 637 20.26 -13.53 -70.99
CA LEU A 637 21.56 -12.98 -71.36
C LEU A 637 22.55 -13.40 -70.29
N TYR A 638 23.32 -14.44 -70.58
CA TYR A 638 24.52 -14.72 -69.80
C TYR A 638 25.42 -13.48 -69.86
N PRO A 639 26.08 -13.12 -68.73
CA PRO A 639 27.07 -12.06 -68.74
C PRO A 639 28.09 -12.29 -69.86
N GLU A 640 28.57 -11.20 -70.46
CA GLU A 640 29.60 -11.24 -71.50
C GLU A 640 30.78 -12.14 -71.08
N PRO A 641 31.45 -12.85 -72.00
CA PRO A 641 32.53 -13.79 -71.67
C PRO A 641 33.62 -13.21 -70.75
N GLN A 642 33.86 -11.89 -70.83
CA GLN A 642 34.79 -11.18 -69.94
C GLN A 642 34.36 -11.24 -68.46
N VAL A 643 33.07 -11.16 -68.16
CA VAL A 643 32.55 -11.26 -66.78
C VAL A 643 32.79 -12.67 -66.23
N TRP A 644 32.63 -13.70 -67.06
CA TRP A 644 32.95 -15.08 -66.69
C TRP A 644 34.44 -15.29 -66.47
N ALA A 645 35.30 -14.69 -67.30
CA ALA A 645 36.74 -14.71 -67.12
C ALA A 645 37.17 -14.05 -65.80
N ASP A 646 36.60 -12.88 -65.48
CA ASP A 646 36.85 -12.16 -64.23
C ASP A 646 36.38 -12.95 -63.00
N LEU A 647 35.19 -13.55 -63.06
CA LEU A 647 34.68 -14.41 -61.98
C LEU A 647 35.58 -15.64 -61.77
N THR A 648 36.10 -16.23 -62.86
CA THR A 648 37.03 -17.36 -62.80
C THR A 648 38.36 -16.95 -62.18
N LEU A 649 38.91 -15.78 -62.55
CA LEU A 649 40.12 -15.22 -61.94
C LEU A 649 39.93 -14.92 -60.45
N ARG A 650 38.77 -14.39 -60.05
CA ARG A 650 38.44 -14.15 -58.63
C ARG A 650 38.34 -15.45 -57.84
N ARG A 651 37.76 -16.51 -58.42
CA ARG A 651 37.71 -17.85 -57.79
C ARG A 651 39.09 -18.49 -57.67
N LYS A 652 40.02 -18.17 -58.58
CA LYS A 652 41.41 -18.65 -58.54
C LYS A 652 42.13 -18.29 -57.22
N LYS A 653 41.76 -17.17 -56.59
CA LYS A 653 42.25 -16.79 -55.24
C LYS A 653 41.78 -17.73 -54.13
N TYR A 654 40.62 -18.38 -54.31
CA TYR A 654 40.04 -19.32 -53.37
C TYR A 654 40.32 -20.78 -53.75
N ALA A 655 40.91 -21.03 -54.93
CA ALA A 655 41.26 -22.36 -55.40
C ALA A 655 42.39 -23.02 -54.58
N SER A 656 43.17 -22.24 -53.82
CA SER A 656 44.20 -22.76 -52.90
C SER A 656 43.69 -22.99 -51.47
N ILE A 657 42.40 -22.81 -51.22
CA ILE A 657 41.76 -23.12 -49.93
C ILE A 657 40.81 -24.28 -50.20
N ASP A 658 41.38 -25.47 -50.33
CA ASP A 658 40.61 -26.71 -50.19
C ASP A 658 40.24 -26.84 -48.70
N LEU A 659 38.94 -27.00 -48.41
CA LEU A 659 38.42 -26.97 -47.03
C LEU A 659 38.74 -28.26 -46.24
N ALA A 660 39.35 -29.25 -46.88
CA ALA A 660 40.02 -30.35 -46.22
C ALA A 660 41.49 -29.97 -45.98
N ARG A 661 41.85 -29.66 -44.73
CA ARG A 661 43.25 -29.62 -44.31
C ARG A 661 43.84 -31.02 -44.44
N THR A 662 44.51 -31.28 -45.55
CA THR A 662 45.39 -32.45 -45.72
C THR A 662 46.78 -32.03 -45.24
N GLY A 663 47.24 -32.61 -44.13
CA GLY A 663 48.61 -32.38 -43.65
C GLY A 663 49.64 -32.77 -44.71
N GLY A 664 50.88 -32.29 -44.59
CA GLY A 664 51.94 -32.61 -45.58
C GLY A 664 52.16 -34.12 -45.77
N ALA A 665 51.89 -34.94 -44.76
CA ALA A 665 51.95 -36.40 -44.83
C ALA A 665 50.77 -37.01 -45.61
N GLU A 666 49.54 -36.57 -45.37
CA GLU A 666 48.36 -37.05 -46.11
C GLU A 666 48.39 -36.58 -47.58
N ALA A 667 48.95 -35.40 -47.85
CA ALA A 667 49.16 -34.92 -49.21
C ALA A 667 50.16 -35.81 -49.97
N LYS A 668 51.23 -36.27 -49.31
CA LYS A 668 52.16 -37.27 -49.86
C LYS A 668 51.46 -38.61 -50.14
N ILE A 669 50.55 -39.04 -49.26
CA ILE A 669 49.79 -40.28 -49.48
C ILE A 669 48.87 -40.13 -50.70
N LEU A 670 48.22 -38.97 -50.87
CA LEU A 670 47.37 -38.71 -52.04
C LEU A 670 48.16 -38.66 -53.35
N GLU A 671 49.36 -38.08 -53.34
CA GLU A 671 50.26 -38.05 -54.50
C GLU A 671 50.75 -39.47 -54.82
N ALA A 672 51.22 -40.23 -53.82
CA ALA A 672 51.66 -41.62 -53.99
C ALA A 672 50.53 -42.55 -54.47
N LEU A 673 49.26 -42.24 -54.15
CA LEU A 673 48.11 -42.96 -54.67
C LEU A 673 47.92 -42.79 -56.18
N ASP A 674 48.39 -41.68 -56.74
CA ASP A 674 48.29 -41.40 -58.18
C ASP A 674 49.54 -41.86 -58.96
N ASP A 675 50.59 -42.33 -58.26
CA ASP A 675 51.78 -42.95 -58.86
C ASP A 675 51.47 -44.32 -59.47
N ASP A 676 52.23 -44.67 -60.52
CA ASP A 676 52.11 -45.95 -61.21
C ASP A 676 52.70 -47.11 -60.39
N THR A 677 51.92 -48.18 -60.22
CA THR A 677 52.31 -49.38 -59.48
C THR A 677 52.25 -50.62 -60.35
N ARG A 678 53.09 -51.60 -60.04
CA ARG A 678 53.06 -52.95 -60.61
C ARG A 678 52.89 -53.97 -59.50
N LEU A 679 51.84 -54.78 -59.58
CA LEU A 679 51.54 -55.86 -58.63
C LEU A 679 51.65 -57.19 -59.36
N GLU A 680 52.43 -58.13 -58.84
CA GLU A 680 52.54 -59.51 -59.34
C GLU A 680 52.60 -60.48 -58.17
N PHE A 681 51.45 -60.75 -57.55
CA PHE A 681 51.34 -61.65 -56.41
C PHE A 681 50.60 -62.94 -56.79
N ILE A 682 51.08 -64.06 -56.27
CA ILE A 682 50.46 -65.38 -56.42
C ILE A 682 50.41 -66.01 -55.03
N GLU A 683 49.20 -66.21 -54.51
CA GLU A 683 48.90 -66.78 -53.18
C GLU A 683 49.70 -66.14 -52.04
N THR A 684 49.92 -64.82 -52.09
CA THR A 684 50.74 -64.10 -51.11
C THR A 684 49.86 -63.51 -50.01
N PRO A 685 50.17 -63.72 -48.71
CA PRO A 685 49.40 -63.14 -47.59
C PRO A 685 49.21 -61.62 -47.67
N LEU A 686 48.03 -61.13 -47.26
CA LEU A 686 47.67 -59.70 -47.33
C LEU A 686 48.62 -58.79 -46.54
N ASP A 687 49.08 -59.22 -45.36
CA ASP A 687 50.07 -58.49 -44.56
C ASP A 687 51.39 -58.24 -45.32
N GLN A 688 51.92 -59.26 -45.99
CA GLN A 688 53.14 -59.16 -46.79
C GLN A 688 52.95 -58.29 -48.03
N VAL A 689 51.75 -58.32 -48.63
CA VAL A 689 51.42 -57.46 -49.78
C VAL A 689 51.36 -55.99 -49.35
N VAL A 690 50.80 -55.70 -48.17
CA VAL A 690 50.75 -54.34 -47.63
C VAL A 690 52.14 -53.81 -47.30
N ASP A 691 52.99 -54.63 -46.67
CA ASP A 691 54.38 -54.22 -46.37
C ASP A 691 55.20 -53.97 -47.63
N PHE A 692 55.02 -54.78 -48.68
CA PHE A 692 55.65 -54.52 -49.98
C PHE A 692 55.21 -53.16 -50.57
N LEU A 693 53.92 -52.82 -50.46
CA LEU A 693 53.38 -51.55 -50.95
C LEU A 693 53.86 -50.34 -50.15
N LYS A 694 54.04 -50.49 -48.82
CA LYS A 694 54.67 -49.45 -47.98
C LYS A 694 56.06 -49.12 -48.47
N ASP A 695 56.88 -50.16 -48.67
CA ASP A 695 58.29 -50.00 -49.04
C ASP A 695 58.43 -49.43 -50.46
N GLN A 696 57.59 -49.87 -51.40
CA GLN A 696 57.65 -49.41 -52.78
C GLN A 696 57.28 -47.94 -52.94
N HIS A 697 56.23 -47.47 -52.25
CA HIS A 697 55.71 -46.11 -52.40
C HIS A 697 56.12 -45.15 -51.27
N GLY A 698 56.85 -45.64 -50.27
CA GLY A 698 57.38 -44.82 -49.17
C GLY A 698 56.30 -44.18 -48.29
N ILE A 699 55.13 -44.81 -48.19
CA ILE A 699 53.96 -44.34 -47.43
C ILE A 699 53.59 -45.35 -46.33
N ASN A 700 53.02 -44.85 -45.24
CA ASN A 700 52.61 -45.70 -44.12
C ASN A 700 51.19 -46.25 -44.37
N ILE A 701 51.06 -47.58 -44.47
CA ILE A 701 49.79 -48.28 -44.77
C ILE A 701 49.44 -49.24 -43.62
N GLU A 702 48.37 -49.01 -42.87
CA GLU A 702 48.02 -49.91 -41.75
C GLU A 702 46.78 -50.74 -42.06
N LEU A 703 46.76 -51.98 -41.57
CA LEU A 703 45.57 -52.83 -41.58
C LEU A 703 44.81 -52.63 -40.28
N ASP A 704 43.52 -52.30 -40.36
CA ASP A 704 42.66 -52.23 -39.19
C ASP A 704 42.29 -53.64 -38.70
N ALA A 705 43.20 -54.27 -37.95
CA ALA A 705 43.06 -55.66 -37.52
C ALA A 705 41.76 -55.94 -36.75
N GLY A 706 41.26 -54.95 -36.00
CA GLY A 706 40.00 -55.09 -35.25
C GLY A 706 38.78 -55.19 -36.17
N GLU A 707 38.70 -54.33 -37.19
CA GLU A 707 37.58 -54.36 -38.14
C GLU A 707 37.69 -55.53 -39.14
N LEU A 708 38.92 -55.93 -39.51
CA LEU A 708 39.15 -57.10 -40.35
C LEU A 708 38.75 -58.41 -39.64
N ASP A 709 39.07 -58.56 -38.34
CA ASP A 709 38.64 -59.70 -37.53
C ASP A 709 37.11 -59.76 -37.38
N ASN A 710 36.44 -58.61 -37.26
CA ASN A 710 34.98 -58.55 -37.15
C ASN A 710 34.25 -59.10 -38.39
N VAL A 711 34.87 -58.98 -39.57
CA VAL A 711 34.35 -59.53 -40.84
C VAL A 711 34.92 -60.94 -41.12
N GLY A 712 35.75 -61.47 -40.22
CA GLY A 712 36.33 -62.80 -40.30
C GLY A 712 37.43 -62.94 -41.35
N ILE A 713 38.06 -61.82 -41.74
CA ILE A 713 39.17 -61.80 -42.71
C ILE A 713 40.48 -61.77 -41.93
N GLY A 714 41.21 -62.89 -41.92
CA GLY A 714 42.55 -62.94 -41.35
C GLY A 714 43.56 -62.12 -42.15
N THR A 715 44.58 -61.57 -41.49
CA THR A 715 45.66 -60.83 -42.16
C THR A 715 46.53 -61.72 -43.05
N ASP A 716 46.42 -63.05 -42.93
CA ASP A 716 47.14 -64.06 -43.69
C ASP A 716 46.42 -64.52 -44.98
N VAL A 717 45.28 -63.90 -45.31
CA VAL A 717 44.48 -64.27 -46.50
C VAL A 717 45.32 -64.14 -47.78
N PRO A 718 45.41 -65.20 -48.61
CA PRO A 718 46.24 -65.20 -49.79
C PRO A 718 45.64 -64.36 -50.93
N ILE A 719 46.44 -63.43 -51.45
CA ILE A 719 46.10 -62.55 -52.58
C ILE A 719 46.85 -62.99 -53.83
N THR A 720 46.10 -63.20 -54.91
CA THR A 720 46.61 -63.52 -56.24
C THR A 720 46.13 -62.48 -57.25
N ARG A 721 47.00 -61.54 -57.63
CA ARG A 721 46.67 -60.48 -58.62
C ARG A 721 47.92 -60.06 -59.42
N ASN A 722 47.74 -59.88 -60.74
CA ASN A 722 48.76 -59.35 -61.64
C ASN A 722 48.22 -58.10 -62.37
N LEU A 723 48.78 -56.93 -62.08
CA LEU A 723 48.38 -55.63 -62.63
C LEU A 723 49.62 -54.81 -63.00
N LYS A 724 49.64 -54.21 -64.19
CA LYS A 724 50.75 -53.38 -64.71
C LYS A 724 50.23 -52.09 -65.33
N GLY A 725 50.92 -50.97 -65.07
CA GLY A 725 50.62 -49.68 -65.70
C GLY A 725 49.32 -49.04 -65.21
N ILE A 726 49.01 -49.21 -63.92
CA ILE A 726 47.85 -48.59 -63.26
C ILE A 726 48.31 -47.83 -62.02
N THR A 727 47.51 -46.85 -61.60
CA THR A 727 47.80 -46.08 -60.38
C THR A 727 47.58 -46.91 -59.12
N LEU A 728 48.33 -46.63 -58.06
CA LEU A 728 48.21 -47.30 -56.76
C LEU A 728 46.76 -47.25 -56.23
N ARG A 729 46.08 -46.11 -56.40
CA ARG A 729 44.65 -45.89 -56.08
C ARG A 729 43.75 -46.95 -56.71
N SER A 730 43.93 -47.17 -58.01
CA SER A 730 43.13 -48.13 -58.76
C SER A 730 43.52 -49.56 -58.40
N ALA A 731 44.81 -49.80 -58.18
CA ALA A 731 45.35 -51.09 -57.78
C ALA A 731 44.80 -51.55 -56.42
N LEU A 732 44.87 -50.69 -55.40
CA LEU A 732 44.31 -50.94 -54.07
C LEU A 732 42.80 -51.16 -54.12
N ARG A 733 42.07 -50.32 -54.86
CA ARG A 733 40.62 -50.47 -54.99
C ARG A 733 40.23 -51.80 -55.63
N LEU A 734 40.97 -52.25 -56.65
CA LEU A 734 40.68 -53.53 -57.31
C LEU A 734 41.05 -54.73 -56.44
N MET A 735 42.17 -54.64 -55.73
CA MET A 735 42.63 -55.69 -54.82
C MET A 735 41.68 -55.85 -53.62
N LEU A 736 41.34 -54.75 -52.96
CA LEU A 736 40.53 -54.76 -51.73
C LEU A 736 39.06 -55.07 -52.01
N LYS A 737 38.55 -54.75 -53.20
CA LYS A 737 37.16 -55.02 -53.58
C LYS A 737 36.80 -56.50 -53.54
N ASP A 738 37.71 -57.40 -53.89
CA ASP A 738 37.44 -58.84 -53.85
C ASP A 738 37.28 -59.36 -52.41
N LEU A 739 37.93 -58.68 -51.46
CA LEU A 739 37.86 -58.96 -50.03
C LEU A 739 36.78 -58.13 -49.31
N GLU A 740 35.97 -57.39 -50.07
CA GLU A 740 34.97 -56.44 -49.53
C GLU A 740 35.56 -55.35 -48.60
N LEU A 741 36.84 -55.02 -48.77
CA LEU A 741 37.54 -53.98 -48.02
C LEU A 741 37.65 -52.67 -48.80
N THR A 742 37.88 -51.57 -48.09
CA THR A 742 38.22 -50.26 -48.65
C THR A 742 39.45 -49.68 -47.94
N TYR A 743 39.90 -48.51 -48.38
CA TYR A 743 40.90 -47.76 -47.64
C TYR A 743 40.43 -46.33 -47.39
N VAL A 744 40.88 -45.76 -46.28
CA VAL A 744 40.66 -44.37 -45.89
C VAL A 744 42.00 -43.76 -45.46
N ILE A 745 42.17 -42.46 -45.71
CA ILE A 745 43.35 -41.72 -45.24
C ILE A 745 42.92 -41.01 -43.96
N ARG A 746 43.54 -41.36 -42.84
CA ARG A 746 43.25 -40.76 -41.53
C ARG A 746 44.50 -40.81 -40.68
N ASP A 747 44.70 -39.81 -39.84
CA ASP A 747 45.80 -39.73 -38.87
C ASP A 747 47.18 -39.91 -39.53
N GLU A 748 47.35 -39.32 -40.72
CA GLU A 748 48.57 -39.37 -41.53
C GLU A 748 48.99 -40.76 -42.03
N VAL A 749 48.08 -41.74 -41.99
CA VAL A 749 48.28 -43.09 -42.54
C VAL A 749 47.17 -43.50 -43.51
N LEU A 750 47.48 -44.42 -44.43
CA LEU A 750 46.49 -45.08 -45.27
C LEU A 750 45.99 -46.32 -44.54
N LEU A 751 44.79 -46.27 -44.00
CA LEU A 751 44.18 -47.36 -43.24
C LEU A 751 43.29 -48.19 -44.16
N ILE A 752 43.59 -49.49 -44.27
CA ILE A 752 42.73 -50.47 -44.95
C ILE A 752 41.75 -51.01 -43.91
N THR A 753 40.46 -50.84 -44.19
CA THR A 753 39.36 -51.14 -43.26
C THR A 753 38.12 -51.55 -44.05
N THR A 754 37.04 -51.91 -43.37
CA THR A 754 35.76 -52.25 -44.01
C THR A 754 35.03 -50.97 -44.48
N PRO A 755 34.25 -51.02 -45.58
CA PRO A 755 33.62 -49.85 -46.19
C PRO A 755 32.58 -49.09 -45.36
#